data_AF-A0A944L8C5-F1
#
_entry.id   AF-A0A944L8C5-F1
#
_cell.length_a   1.000
_cell.length_b   1.000
_cell.length_c   1.000
_cell.angle_alpha   90.00
_cell.angle_beta   90.00
_cell.angle_gamma   90.00
#
_symmetry.space_group_name_H-M   'P 1'
#
loop_
_entity.id
_entity.type
_entity.pdbx_description
1 polymer ?
#
loop_
_entity_poly.entity_id
_entity_poly.type
_entity_poly.pdbx_seq_one_letter_code
_entity_poly.pdbx_strand_id
1 'polypeptide(L)'
;MEDYSVAQLFALNGDGEAHQEQPGWPLKQDVFALQDPSAPTEALAEMRAGEEYTSDEYQPDVYESGDYGSRGGLAEDYDSLTWGEQEDSAFQSWSEAADLQEDAGATTWEVQEDLEAGTLEGDTESQPFQAEQAATIPPGQLVVDRLPQLRAHKGTAPDLLLKWNSMPQGVQTVDVVVHLHGYSGKRARMSIIRDKEPASGLDFADPDQPGVPGRTTPILAILPRGNYFGGNSGSGYSFPELTKPSALKKLVADALAAFNKETGSSAGQGKLIITAHSGGGAPLMAILRQTDPDEVHTFDALYSDPSALIEWARRRVGTGSGALRVIFRPGEPTARHSERVAKALKSLAAPPSFRVEATRVPHNDIPRRFGWRLLADSGAALPYTIAREAETDDEDLFFADTGWRFDEAETGGTMPDFHDSGEAAVEEAPGEAADFGETNDSETDTGETDTGEADARDAEAGEAEDAEWKLAAAEAESEDIGEHEVFPSGVSLSPTSGRTGKGEEHWDPNNTGLPLYETGAAVRSEKLSPNFTVGELVFSGNQYADKARISPALVAALQKLRDRVGRPVRITSGYRSWERNVAVYRNARPPKKPTLSRHCSGQAADITVAGMTGLDIAKAAVDALGDGIGVGIGSSFAHIDVRGKWTAWTYLSGAAGAAALAAINAHRAGRKASPPPVPAPQTSDGAAGRVVRGTFTRCATGEQPGARAMADQWRRLTGRQAGTFNCRKTEAGTPSLHGEGRSIDLHARVDRPAEKAQADAYVAWMQSNAVELQVAYIIWNHNQWSWARRAEGWRPYTLANKHTDHIHVDLSWEGARNPSPLFQSGVPGIGGGTAPAPPAPQPPSPVPPSPAPPKPAGPAPAHVRDFVRRYAPEAQRGQPKSGVPWLVTLGQAALESGWGKKAPRFNFFGIKAKASVPESQRQLLQTREVLNHPNGQFPDVISVTPRPDGKYNYVVRDWFRAYSSAEEAFGDHGNFLRSNARYRNAFQNTGDPYAFARAVAAAGYATDPSYAATLTSVMKLIERAN
;
A
#
# COMPACT_ATOMS: atom_id res chain seq x y z
N MET A 1 -33.80 -45.97 -49.71
CA MET A 1 -33.34 -45.70 -48.33
C MET A 1 -33.23 -44.20 -48.18
N GLU A 2 -34.33 -43.42 -48.23
CA GLU A 2 -35.58 -43.46 -47.43
C GLU A 2 -35.35 -42.91 -46.00
N ASP A 3 -36.14 -41.96 -45.47
CA ASP A 3 -37.21 -41.20 -46.15
C ASP A 3 -37.53 -39.82 -45.53
N TYR A 4 -38.53 -39.14 -46.12
CA TYR A 4 -38.80 -37.69 -46.03
C TYR A 4 -39.39 -37.13 -44.71
N SER A 5 -39.29 -35.79 -44.61
CA SER A 5 -40.07 -34.88 -43.75
C SER A 5 -41.56 -34.78 -44.13
N VAL A 6 -42.42 -34.21 -43.26
CA VAL A 6 -43.47 -33.20 -43.61
C VAL A 6 -44.14 -32.62 -42.33
N ALA A 7 -44.95 -31.57 -42.50
CA ALA A 7 -45.50 -30.70 -41.45
C ALA A 7 -46.86 -31.14 -40.84
N GLN A 8 -47.23 -30.47 -39.73
CA GLN A 8 -48.57 -30.10 -39.25
C GLN A 8 -49.79 -31.02 -39.53
N LEU A 9 -50.23 -31.74 -38.49
CA LEU A 9 -51.63 -31.90 -38.04
C LEU A 9 -51.61 -32.05 -36.49
N PHE A 10 -52.66 -31.77 -35.71
CA PHE A 10 -54.03 -31.28 -35.98
C PHE A 10 -54.40 -30.20 -34.93
N ALA A 11 -55.68 -30.02 -34.55
CA ALA A 11 -56.12 -29.09 -33.50
C ALA A 11 -57.25 -29.66 -32.62
N LEU A 12 -57.48 -29.09 -31.43
CA LEU A 12 -58.68 -29.25 -30.61
C LEU A 12 -59.06 -27.90 -29.96
N ASN A 13 -60.36 -27.60 -29.92
CA ASN A 13 -60.96 -26.36 -29.42
C ASN A 13 -61.88 -26.63 -28.21
N GLY A 14 -62.19 -25.56 -27.47
CA GLY A 14 -63.37 -25.45 -26.61
C GLY A 14 -63.22 -25.95 -25.17
N ASP A 15 -63.94 -25.41 -24.16
CA ASP A 15 -64.81 -24.20 -24.10
C ASP A 15 -64.71 -23.60 -22.67
N GLY A 16 -65.07 -22.33 -22.42
CA GLY A 16 -66.35 -21.93 -21.78
C GLY A 16 -66.25 -21.95 -20.24
N GLU A 17 -66.79 -21.05 -19.40
CA GLU A 17 -67.75 -19.92 -19.44
C GLU A 17 -67.56 -19.10 -18.12
N ALA A 18 -68.13 -17.92 -17.82
CA ALA A 18 -68.75 -16.83 -18.60
C ALA A 18 -68.86 -15.52 -17.75
N HIS A 19 -69.17 -14.42 -18.45
CA HIS A 19 -69.55 -13.04 -18.09
C HIS A 19 -70.03 -12.63 -16.67
N GLN A 20 -69.58 -11.43 -16.24
CA GLN A 20 -70.35 -10.24 -15.78
C GLN A 20 -69.37 -9.04 -15.70
N GLU A 21 -69.69 -7.75 -15.89
CA GLU A 21 -70.79 -7.03 -16.55
C GLU A 21 -70.28 -5.57 -16.79
N GLN A 22 -70.92 -4.75 -17.66
CA GLN A 22 -70.52 -3.34 -17.94
C GLN A 22 -71.78 -2.46 -18.09
N PRO A 23 -71.74 -1.15 -17.74
CA PRO A 23 -71.40 -0.13 -18.77
C PRO A 23 -70.74 1.18 -18.27
N GLY A 24 -70.15 1.96 -19.20
CA GLY A 24 -69.67 3.33 -18.93
C GLY A 24 -68.98 4.05 -20.11
N TRP A 25 -69.76 4.68 -21.01
CA TRP A 25 -69.38 5.51 -22.18
C TRP A 25 -70.39 6.70 -22.27
N PRO A 26 -70.25 7.77 -23.12
CA PRO A 26 -69.23 8.07 -24.14
C PRO A 26 -68.66 9.54 -24.19
N LEU A 27 -67.60 9.69 -24.98
CA LEU A 27 -67.14 10.78 -25.90
C LEU A 27 -67.84 12.17 -26.04
N LYS A 28 -66.95 13.19 -26.23
CA LYS A 28 -66.96 14.29 -27.24
C LYS A 28 -67.73 15.64 -27.02
N GLN A 29 -67.33 16.60 -27.88
CA GLN A 29 -67.86 17.96 -28.16
C GLN A 29 -67.45 19.09 -27.20
N ASP A 30 -67.19 20.34 -27.62
CA ASP A 30 -67.27 20.91 -28.99
C ASP A 30 -66.26 22.04 -29.33
N VAL A 31 -66.24 22.38 -30.63
CA VAL A 31 -65.47 23.44 -31.32
C VAL A 31 -66.08 24.83 -31.13
N PHE A 32 -65.26 25.89 -31.05
CA PHE A 32 -65.56 27.22 -31.64
C PHE A 32 -64.27 28.04 -31.87
N ALA A 33 -64.32 29.01 -32.80
CA ALA A 33 -63.19 29.87 -33.19
C ALA A 33 -63.67 31.33 -33.39
N LEU A 34 -62.75 32.33 -33.29
CA LEU A 34 -62.90 33.67 -33.90
C LEU A 34 -61.59 34.52 -33.82
N GLN A 35 -61.04 34.82 -35.01
CA GLN A 35 -60.25 35.98 -35.49
C GLN A 35 -59.49 36.96 -34.54
N ASP A 36 -58.15 37.04 -34.73
CA ASP A 36 -57.34 38.16 -35.31
C ASP A 36 -57.45 39.61 -34.73
N PRO A 37 -56.44 40.52 -34.85
CA PRO A 37 -55.11 40.47 -35.51
C PRO A 37 -53.94 40.92 -34.56
N SER A 38 -52.75 41.45 -34.91
CA SER A 38 -52.07 41.85 -36.17
C SER A 38 -50.52 41.98 -36.05
N ALA A 39 -49.78 41.56 -37.09
CA ALA A 39 -48.65 42.25 -37.76
C ALA A 39 -47.28 42.56 -37.04
N PRO A 40 -46.17 42.82 -37.80
CA PRO A 40 -45.65 41.97 -38.90
C PRO A 40 -44.09 41.89 -39.00
N THR A 41 -43.56 40.86 -39.70
CA THR A 41 -42.28 40.92 -40.46
C THR A 41 -42.21 39.81 -41.54
N GLU A 42 -41.45 40.06 -42.62
CA GLU A 42 -41.30 39.21 -43.83
C GLU A 42 -40.02 38.34 -43.77
N ALA A 43 -39.95 37.11 -44.30
CA ALA A 43 -39.65 36.67 -45.70
C ALA A 43 -38.24 37.07 -46.21
N LEU A 44 -37.42 36.32 -47.00
CA LEU A 44 -37.45 35.02 -47.73
C LEU A 44 -36.07 34.28 -47.46
N ALA A 45 -35.59 33.18 -48.07
CA ALA A 45 -35.92 32.27 -49.20
C ALA A 45 -35.40 30.83 -48.84
N GLU A 46 -35.77 29.69 -49.45
CA GLU A 46 -35.54 29.09 -50.80
C GLU A 46 -34.07 28.72 -51.17
N MET A 47 -33.73 27.60 -51.86
CA MET A 47 -34.42 26.32 -52.18
C MET A 47 -33.43 25.27 -52.78
N ARG A 48 -33.91 24.01 -52.98
CA ARG A 48 -33.33 22.85 -53.74
C ARG A 48 -32.25 22.04 -52.99
N ALA A 49 -32.32 20.70 -52.81
CA ALA A 49 -32.82 19.54 -53.59
C ALA A 49 -31.87 19.06 -54.71
N GLY A 50 -31.62 17.76 -54.88
CA GLY A 50 -32.09 16.57 -54.12
C GLY A 50 -31.67 15.25 -54.79
N GLU A 51 -32.11 14.10 -54.23
CA GLU A 51 -32.18 12.76 -54.89
C GLU A 51 -30.85 12.06 -55.31
N GLU A 52 -30.74 10.73 -55.48
CA GLU A 52 -31.27 9.58 -54.71
C GLU A 52 -30.51 8.26 -55.08
N TYR A 53 -30.76 7.16 -54.33
CA TYR A 53 -30.66 5.72 -54.74
C TYR A 53 -29.32 4.98 -55.07
N THR A 54 -29.10 3.86 -54.33
CA THR A 54 -28.58 2.50 -54.74
C THR A 54 -27.21 2.31 -55.45
N SER A 55 -26.52 1.15 -55.37
CA SER A 55 -26.51 -0.02 -54.45
C SER A 55 -25.28 -0.92 -54.74
N ASP A 56 -25.00 -1.91 -53.88
CA ASP A 56 -24.21 -3.16 -54.15
C ASP A 56 -22.70 -2.98 -54.55
N GLU A 57 -21.78 -3.96 -54.52
CA GLU A 57 -21.69 -5.26 -53.84
C GLU A 57 -20.21 -5.66 -53.58
N TYR A 58 -19.99 -6.57 -52.61
CA TYR A 58 -18.90 -7.56 -52.53
C TYR A 58 -17.39 -7.16 -52.41
N GLN A 59 -16.55 -8.18 -52.18
CA GLN A 59 -15.19 -8.24 -51.61
C GLN A 59 -14.24 -9.06 -52.55
N PRO A 60 -12.95 -9.44 -52.24
CA PRO A 60 -12.01 -9.13 -51.15
C PRO A 60 -10.52 -8.91 -51.62
N ASP A 61 -9.54 -9.25 -50.75
CA ASP A 61 -8.13 -9.69 -51.03
C ASP A 61 -7.00 -8.63 -51.20
N VAL A 62 -5.71 -8.85 -50.82
CA VAL A 62 -5.00 -9.84 -49.96
C VAL A 62 -3.57 -9.32 -49.57
N TYR A 63 -3.12 -9.49 -48.31
CA TYR A 63 -1.70 -9.54 -47.80
C TYR A 63 -0.71 -8.39 -48.22
N GLU A 64 0.58 -8.25 -47.82
CA GLU A 64 1.44 -8.84 -46.76
C GLU A 64 2.42 -7.77 -46.15
N SER A 65 3.43 -8.25 -45.42
CA SER A 65 4.55 -7.60 -44.69
C SER A 65 5.43 -6.59 -45.45
N GLY A 66 6.13 -5.72 -44.67
CA GLY A 66 7.35 -5.01 -45.08
C GLY A 66 8.09 -4.43 -43.85
N ASP A 67 9.43 -4.51 -43.81
CA ASP A 67 10.26 -4.24 -42.60
C ASP A 67 11.66 -3.68 -42.94
N TYR A 68 12.30 -2.98 -41.99
CA TYR A 68 13.66 -2.37 -41.99
C TYR A 68 14.03 -1.40 -43.14
N GLY A 69 15.11 -0.60 -42.97
CA GLY A 69 15.62 0.28 -44.04
C GLY A 69 16.57 1.44 -43.66
N SER A 70 17.59 1.20 -42.84
CA SER A 70 18.54 2.21 -42.35
C SER A 70 19.35 3.01 -43.40
N ARG A 71 19.68 4.27 -43.05
CA ARG A 71 20.82 5.11 -43.52
C ARG A 71 20.81 5.71 -44.94
N GLY A 72 20.78 7.04 -44.96
CA GLY A 72 21.42 7.93 -45.94
C GLY A 72 21.82 9.25 -45.24
N GLY A 73 22.78 10.02 -45.77
CA GLY A 73 23.22 11.29 -45.17
C GLY A 73 24.33 11.99 -45.97
N LEU A 74 24.67 13.22 -45.55
CA LEU A 74 25.51 14.21 -46.27
C LEU A 74 24.80 14.79 -47.52
N ALA A 75 25.09 16.01 -47.99
CA ALA A 75 25.60 17.26 -47.38
C ALA A 75 25.39 18.41 -48.40
N GLU A 76 25.73 19.65 -48.02
CA GLU A 76 25.84 20.86 -48.88
C GLU A 76 24.49 21.37 -49.46
N ASP A 77 23.96 22.58 -49.22
CA ASP A 77 24.46 23.97 -49.08
C ASP A 77 24.22 24.80 -50.36
N TYR A 78 23.66 26.01 -50.22
CA TYR A 78 24.25 27.28 -50.68
C TYR A 78 23.39 28.51 -50.30
N ASP A 79 24.06 29.64 -50.08
CA ASP A 79 23.46 30.97 -49.84
C ASP A 79 22.74 31.55 -51.07
N SER A 80 21.74 32.42 -50.87
CA SER A 80 21.87 33.85 -51.24
C SER A 80 20.63 34.76 -51.01
N LEU A 81 20.98 36.02 -50.72
CA LEU A 81 20.25 37.30 -50.77
C LEU A 81 19.53 37.53 -52.15
N THR A 82 18.54 38.41 -52.39
CA THR A 82 17.94 39.56 -51.65
C THR A 82 16.62 40.05 -52.34
N TRP A 83 16.02 41.13 -51.81
CA TRP A 83 15.00 42.05 -52.38
C TRP A 83 13.50 41.71 -52.14
N GLY A 84 12.64 42.67 -51.79
CA GLY A 84 12.87 44.08 -51.43
C GLY A 84 11.58 44.90 -51.20
N GLU A 85 11.73 46.18 -50.79
CA GLU A 85 10.69 47.26 -50.77
C GLU A 85 9.54 47.09 -49.74
N GLN A 86 8.85 48.09 -49.18
CA GLN A 86 8.84 49.58 -49.07
C GLN A 86 7.98 49.88 -47.79
N GLU A 87 7.87 51.01 -47.08
CA GLU A 87 8.37 52.42 -47.00
C GLU A 87 8.07 52.87 -45.51
N ASP A 88 8.35 54.04 -44.89
CA ASP A 88 8.97 55.36 -45.17
C ASP A 88 9.41 56.00 -43.80
N SER A 89 10.00 57.21 -43.82
CA SER A 89 10.09 58.33 -42.82
C SER A 89 9.88 58.14 -41.29
N ALA A 90 10.55 58.87 -40.37
CA ALA A 90 11.73 59.76 -40.34
C ALA A 90 11.99 60.14 -38.83
N PHE A 91 13.08 60.79 -38.34
CA PHE A 91 14.26 61.43 -38.97
C PHE A 91 15.52 61.44 -38.03
N GLN A 92 16.42 62.41 -38.25
CA GLN A 92 17.71 62.74 -37.58
C GLN A 92 17.55 63.35 -36.15
N SER A 93 18.57 63.61 -35.32
CA SER A 93 20.05 63.73 -35.46
C SER A 93 20.74 63.38 -34.10
N TRP A 94 22.07 63.42 -33.83
CA TRP A 94 23.32 63.72 -34.58
C TRP A 94 24.55 63.01 -33.93
N SER A 95 25.77 63.56 -33.99
CA SER A 95 27.04 62.98 -33.47
C SER A 95 27.90 63.95 -32.65
N GLU A 96 28.74 63.45 -31.72
CA GLU A 96 30.17 63.84 -31.51
C GLU A 96 30.85 63.04 -30.36
N ALA A 97 32.17 63.22 -30.14
CA ALA A 97 33.00 62.46 -29.18
C ALA A 97 34.14 63.31 -28.58
N ALA A 98 34.64 62.96 -27.38
CA ALA A 98 35.94 63.42 -26.83
C ALA A 98 36.38 62.66 -25.54
N ASP A 99 37.44 61.86 -25.64
CA ASP A 99 38.74 61.95 -24.94
C ASP A 99 38.91 62.19 -23.40
N LEU A 100 39.76 61.31 -22.83
CA LEU A 100 40.77 61.52 -21.76
C LEU A 100 40.29 61.79 -20.30
N GLN A 101 41.07 61.56 -19.23
CA GLN A 101 42.50 61.17 -19.10
C GLN A 101 42.77 60.26 -17.86
N GLU A 102 43.93 59.62 -17.82
CA GLU A 102 44.49 58.91 -16.64
C GLU A 102 45.14 59.87 -15.63
N ASP A 103 45.34 59.45 -14.37
CA ASP A 103 46.67 59.53 -13.73
C ASP A 103 46.80 58.62 -12.49
N ALA A 104 48.03 58.40 -12.00
CA ALA A 104 48.37 57.51 -10.88
C ALA A 104 49.15 58.22 -9.76
N GLY A 105 49.21 57.62 -8.56
CA GLY A 105 50.05 58.16 -7.48
C GLY A 105 50.02 57.35 -6.18
N ALA A 106 51.19 56.89 -5.75
CA ALA A 106 51.41 56.29 -4.43
C ALA A 106 52.59 57.00 -3.74
N THR A 107 52.54 57.15 -2.41
CA THR A 107 53.74 57.22 -1.56
C THR A 107 53.41 57.11 -0.06
N THR A 108 54.42 56.72 0.71
CA THR A 108 54.43 56.46 2.16
C THR A 108 54.97 57.65 2.97
N TRP A 109 54.61 57.75 4.25
CA TRP A 109 55.44 58.37 5.29
C TRP A 109 55.29 57.64 6.64
N GLU A 110 56.26 57.83 7.53
CA GLU A 110 56.53 57.00 8.72
C GLU A 110 56.40 57.75 10.06
N VAL A 111 56.19 56.98 11.15
CA VAL A 111 56.79 57.11 12.51
C VAL A 111 56.78 58.50 13.20
N GLN A 112 56.19 58.58 14.41
CA GLN A 112 56.95 58.54 15.67
C GLN A 112 56.06 58.35 16.92
N GLU A 113 56.68 57.97 18.05
CA GLU A 113 56.10 57.72 19.38
C GLU A 113 55.94 59.01 20.19
N ASP A 114 55.07 59.03 21.22
CA ASP A 114 55.47 59.43 22.58
C ASP A 114 54.43 59.02 23.66
N LEU A 115 54.75 59.27 24.95
CA LEU A 115 54.19 58.59 26.13
C LEU A 115 53.29 59.44 27.07
N GLU A 116 52.72 58.73 28.06
CA GLU A 116 52.26 59.16 29.40
C GLU A 116 50.81 59.68 29.68
N ALA A 117 50.12 58.83 30.46
CA ALA A 117 49.37 59.13 31.70
C ALA A 117 48.18 60.12 31.71
N GLY A 118 46.98 59.58 31.99
CA GLY A 118 45.81 60.38 32.39
C GLY A 118 44.53 59.56 32.57
N THR A 119 44.31 58.97 33.75
CA THR A 119 43.05 58.28 34.09
C THR A 119 41.88 59.26 34.27
N LEU A 120 40.72 58.98 33.68
CA LEU A 120 39.40 59.19 34.29
C LEU A 120 38.30 58.48 33.49
N GLU A 121 37.16 58.22 34.15
CA GLU A 121 35.98 57.56 33.59
C GLU A 121 35.17 58.55 32.71
N GLY A 122 34.41 58.13 31.69
CA GLY A 122 34.21 56.76 31.19
C GLY A 122 32.78 56.47 30.74
N ASP A 123 32.15 57.33 29.91
CA ASP A 123 30.74 57.14 29.50
C ASP A 123 30.37 57.81 28.15
N THR A 124 30.89 57.27 27.03
CA THR A 124 30.41 57.58 25.67
C THR A 124 30.58 56.37 24.72
N GLU A 125 29.59 55.48 24.64
CA GLU A 125 29.41 54.65 23.43
C GLU A 125 28.80 55.56 22.34
N SER A 126 29.54 55.98 21.30
CA SER A 126 30.26 55.23 20.28
C SER A 126 29.30 54.51 19.31
N GLN A 127 29.38 54.87 18.03
CA GLN A 127 28.56 54.24 16.99
C GLN A 127 29.04 52.82 16.71
N PRO A 128 28.14 51.86 16.42
CA PRO A 128 28.54 50.48 16.17
C PRO A 128 29.44 50.40 14.93
N PHE A 129 30.63 49.85 15.14
CA PHE A 129 31.62 49.57 14.10
C PHE A 129 30.97 48.75 12.98
N GLN A 130 30.88 49.31 11.76
CA GLN A 130 30.51 48.51 10.59
C GLN A 130 31.68 47.58 10.25
N ALA A 131 31.66 46.38 10.85
CA ALA A 131 32.45 45.27 10.34
C ALA A 131 32.05 45.06 8.87
N GLU A 132 33.05 45.07 7.98
CA GLU A 132 32.85 44.65 6.60
C GLU A 132 32.22 43.26 6.61
N GLN A 133 31.03 43.14 6.01
CA GLN A 133 30.40 41.84 5.86
C GLN A 133 31.21 41.06 4.83
N ALA A 134 32.16 40.24 5.34
CA ALA A 134 32.99 39.34 4.55
C ALA A 134 32.08 38.60 3.55
N ALA A 135 32.25 38.91 2.26
CA ALA A 135 31.26 38.57 1.26
C ALA A 135 31.01 37.06 1.23
N THR A 136 29.76 36.66 1.02
CA THR A 136 29.32 35.27 1.12
C THR A 136 28.71 34.79 -0.19
N ILE A 137 29.10 33.59 -0.61
CA ILE A 137 28.35 32.84 -1.61
C ILE A 137 26.99 32.45 -0.98
N PRO A 138 25.86 32.88 -1.55
CA PRO A 138 24.54 32.52 -1.04
C PRO A 138 24.24 31.03 -1.30
N PRO A 139 23.38 30.40 -0.50
CA PRO A 139 22.92 29.04 -0.78
C PRO A 139 22.12 29.04 -2.08
N GLY A 140 22.33 28.02 -2.92
CA GLY A 140 21.79 28.03 -4.27
C GLY A 140 21.67 26.64 -4.89
N GLN A 141 21.19 26.62 -6.13
CA GLN A 141 21.02 25.41 -6.93
C GLN A 141 21.23 25.71 -8.41
N LEU A 142 21.75 24.73 -9.15
CA LEU A 142 21.89 24.79 -10.61
C LEU A 142 21.30 23.51 -11.23
N VAL A 143 20.42 23.69 -12.21
CA VAL A 143 19.81 22.60 -12.98
C VAL A 143 20.57 22.46 -14.29
N VAL A 144 21.08 21.26 -14.59
CA VAL A 144 21.76 20.97 -15.86
C VAL A 144 20.89 20.01 -16.66
N ASP A 145 20.17 20.54 -17.65
CA ASP A 145 19.25 19.76 -18.47
C ASP A 145 19.95 18.63 -19.22
N ARG A 146 21.17 18.87 -19.72
CA ARG A 146 21.96 17.90 -20.49
C ARG A 146 23.41 17.83 -20.01
N LEU A 147 23.84 16.66 -19.55
CA LEU A 147 25.24 16.37 -19.22
C LEU A 147 25.77 15.28 -20.17
N PRO A 148 26.89 15.50 -20.90
CA PRO A 148 27.40 14.51 -21.87
C PRO A 148 27.59 13.11 -21.29
N GLN A 149 28.05 13.00 -20.04
CA GLN A 149 28.24 11.74 -19.31
C GLN A 149 26.93 10.95 -19.10
N LEU A 150 25.79 11.64 -18.99
CA LEU A 150 24.48 11.03 -18.72
C LEU A 150 23.60 10.97 -19.98
N ARG A 151 24.13 11.38 -21.14
CA ARG A 151 23.43 11.39 -22.44
C ARG A 151 22.89 10.02 -22.84
N ALA A 152 23.58 8.94 -22.45
CA ALA A 152 23.18 7.55 -22.71
C ALA A 152 22.14 6.99 -21.71
N HIS A 153 21.97 7.61 -20.53
CA HIS A 153 20.97 7.17 -19.56
C HIS A 153 19.56 7.44 -20.07
N LYS A 154 18.68 6.42 -20.06
CA LYS A 154 17.26 6.55 -20.37
C LYS A 154 16.51 7.25 -19.23
N GLY A 155 15.61 8.19 -19.51
CA GLY A 155 14.84 8.91 -18.48
C GLY A 155 14.28 10.25 -18.97
N THR A 156 13.67 11.01 -18.07
CA THR A 156 13.21 12.39 -18.31
C THR A 156 14.21 13.39 -17.73
N ALA A 157 14.54 14.44 -18.48
CA ALA A 157 15.41 15.55 -18.03
C ALA A 157 14.87 16.26 -16.77
N PRO A 158 15.71 17.02 -16.01
CA PRO A 158 17.13 17.32 -16.26
C PRO A 158 18.08 16.14 -15.97
N ASP A 159 19.31 16.23 -16.49
CA ASP A 159 20.35 15.22 -16.29
C ASP A 159 21.07 15.36 -14.93
N LEU A 160 21.23 16.58 -14.40
CA LEU A 160 21.86 16.85 -13.11
C LEU A 160 21.11 17.94 -12.34
N LEU A 161 21.06 17.81 -11.02
CA LEU A 161 20.77 18.90 -10.09
C LEU A 161 21.97 19.07 -9.16
N LEU A 162 22.43 20.32 -9.03
CA LEU A 162 23.42 20.76 -8.05
C LEU A 162 22.74 21.62 -6.99
N LYS A 163 23.10 21.45 -5.72
CA LYS A 163 22.69 22.32 -4.59
C LYS A 163 23.90 22.63 -3.71
N TRP A 164 24.00 23.84 -3.17
CA TRP A 164 25.07 24.21 -2.22
C TRP A 164 24.54 25.05 -1.05
N ASN A 165 25.21 24.97 0.10
CA ASN A 165 24.89 25.79 1.26
C ASN A 165 25.56 27.17 1.17
N SER A 166 25.28 28.06 2.13
CA SER A 166 25.98 29.35 2.20
C SER A 166 27.41 29.14 2.68
N MET A 167 28.36 29.86 2.10
CA MET A 167 29.78 29.74 2.41
C MET A 167 30.54 31.06 2.17
N PRO A 168 31.71 31.28 2.78
CA PRO A 168 32.51 32.49 2.54
C PRO A 168 32.97 32.59 1.08
N GLN A 169 33.04 33.82 0.55
CA GLN A 169 33.73 34.09 -0.71
C GLN A 169 35.23 33.85 -0.53
N GLY A 170 35.88 33.27 -1.54
CA GLY A 170 37.28 32.81 -1.43
C GLY A 170 37.46 31.44 -0.75
N VAL A 171 36.38 30.68 -0.54
CA VAL A 171 36.43 29.28 -0.09
C VAL A 171 37.34 28.42 -0.97
N GLN A 172 38.35 27.78 -0.36
CA GLN A 172 39.40 27.04 -1.07
C GLN A 172 38.98 25.61 -1.46
N THR A 173 38.12 24.97 -0.67
CA THR A 173 37.60 23.62 -0.93
C THR A 173 36.13 23.51 -0.51
N VAL A 174 35.36 22.71 -1.24
CA VAL A 174 33.98 22.33 -0.89
C VAL A 174 33.86 20.82 -0.84
N ASP A 175 33.30 20.26 0.24
CA ASP A 175 32.99 18.83 0.28
C ASP A 175 31.94 18.51 -0.79
N VAL A 176 32.04 17.35 -1.43
CA VAL A 176 31.13 16.96 -2.51
C VAL A 176 30.34 15.73 -2.10
N VAL A 177 29.01 15.81 -2.11
CA VAL A 177 28.14 14.64 -1.90
C VAL A 177 27.42 14.22 -3.18
N VAL A 178 27.52 12.95 -3.55
CA VAL A 178 26.76 12.35 -4.66
C VAL A 178 25.65 11.45 -4.12
N HIS A 179 24.43 11.55 -4.64
CA HIS A 179 23.31 10.69 -4.25
C HIS A 179 22.87 9.73 -5.36
N LEU A 180 22.94 8.42 -5.09
CA LEU A 180 22.58 7.35 -6.00
C LEU A 180 21.19 6.79 -5.68
N HIS A 181 20.21 7.07 -6.54
CA HIS A 181 18.82 6.63 -6.36
C HIS A 181 18.51 5.30 -7.08
N GLY A 182 17.95 4.31 -6.39
CA GLY A 182 17.62 3.01 -7.01
C GLY A 182 16.24 2.88 -7.67
N TYR A 183 15.30 3.74 -7.31
CA TYR A 183 13.87 3.49 -7.55
C TYR A 183 13.06 4.76 -7.81
N SER A 184 12.06 4.66 -8.69
CA SER A 184 10.93 5.60 -8.72
C SER A 184 9.65 4.97 -9.26
N GLY A 185 8.57 5.06 -8.46
CA GLY A 185 7.21 4.69 -8.87
C GLY A 185 6.65 5.52 -10.04
N LYS A 186 7.30 6.64 -10.42
CA LYS A 186 6.96 7.38 -11.66
C LYS A 186 7.51 6.72 -12.93
N ARG A 187 8.38 5.70 -12.79
CA ARG A 187 9.05 4.99 -13.89
C ARG A 187 9.81 6.00 -14.77
N ALA A 188 9.93 5.76 -16.08
CA ALA A 188 10.61 6.64 -17.04
C ALA A 188 10.26 8.15 -16.95
N ARG A 189 9.08 8.52 -16.41
CA ARG A 189 8.61 9.90 -16.20
C ARG A 189 9.11 10.57 -14.90
N MET A 190 10.01 9.91 -14.17
CA MET A 190 10.70 10.46 -13.00
C MET A 190 11.49 11.70 -13.41
N SER A 191 11.30 12.80 -12.68
CA SER A 191 12.12 14.00 -12.73
C SER A 191 12.92 14.10 -11.44
N ILE A 192 14.24 14.31 -11.54
CA ILE A 192 15.10 14.34 -10.35
C ILE A 192 14.74 15.47 -9.38
N ILE A 193 14.30 16.62 -9.88
CA ILE A 193 13.82 17.74 -9.05
C ILE A 193 12.54 17.32 -8.32
N ARG A 194 11.48 16.97 -9.05
CA ARG A 194 10.16 16.74 -8.44
C ARG A 194 10.07 15.48 -7.57
N ASP A 195 10.72 14.38 -7.97
CA ASP A 195 10.47 13.06 -7.41
C ASP A 195 11.64 12.47 -6.63
N LYS A 196 12.86 13.03 -6.71
CA LYS A 196 14.06 12.51 -6.05
C LYS A 196 14.66 13.49 -5.05
N GLU A 197 14.79 14.77 -5.36
CA GLU A 197 15.42 15.75 -4.46
C GLU A 197 14.76 15.82 -3.07
N PRO A 198 13.42 15.97 -2.93
CA PRO A 198 12.72 15.98 -1.62
C PRO A 198 12.74 14.63 -0.86
N ALA A 199 13.34 13.59 -1.44
CA ALA A 199 13.47 12.25 -0.88
C ALA A 199 14.94 11.75 -0.89
N SER A 200 15.90 12.63 -1.17
CA SER A 200 17.32 12.29 -1.30
C SER A 200 18.10 12.42 0.01
N GLY A 201 17.62 13.26 0.93
CA GLY A 201 18.38 13.66 2.12
C GLY A 201 19.45 14.71 1.84
N LEU A 202 19.51 15.27 0.62
CA LEU A 202 20.40 16.38 0.23
C LEU A 202 19.83 17.74 0.67
N ASP A 203 19.55 17.84 1.97
CA ASP A 203 19.04 19.02 2.64
C ASP A 203 20.09 19.51 3.65
N PHE A 204 20.23 20.83 3.78
CA PHE A 204 21.27 21.45 4.63
C PHE A 204 20.73 21.94 5.98
N ALA A 205 19.46 21.65 6.28
CA ALA A 205 18.75 21.90 7.53
C ALA A 205 17.66 20.83 7.72
N ASP A 206 17.00 20.77 8.87
CA ASP A 206 15.89 19.83 9.10
C ASP A 206 14.68 20.17 8.19
N PRO A 207 14.31 19.34 7.20
CA PRO A 207 13.19 19.61 6.30
C PRO A 207 11.84 19.54 7.01
N ASP A 208 11.78 18.95 8.22
CA ASP A 208 10.58 18.90 9.06
C ASP A 208 10.57 20.06 10.09
N GLN A 209 11.70 20.75 10.31
CA GLN A 209 11.85 21.83 11.30
C GLN A 209 12.77 22.97 10.80
N PRO A 210 12.29 23.83 9.87
CA PRO A 210 13.06 24.98 9.37
C PRO A 210 13.51 25.90 10.51
N GLY A 211 14.82 25.95 10.76
CA GLY A 211 15.42 26.64 11.89
C GLY A 211 16.35 25.78 12.75
N VAL A 212 16.29 24.45 12.63
CA VAL A 212 17.36 23.56 13.13
C VAL A 212 18.50 23.57 12.09
N PRO A 213 19.70 24.09 12.41
CA PRO A 213 20.81 24.11 11.47
C PRO A 213 21.30 22.69 11.20
N GLY A 214 21.57 22.40 9.92
CA GLY A 214 22.24 21.17 9.48
C GLY A 214 23.66 21.48 9.06
N ARG A 215 23.95 21.32 7.76
CA ARG A 215 25.28 21.45 7.18
C ARG A 215 25.73 22.91 7.10
N THR A 216 26.67 23.31 7.97
CA THR A 216 27.33 24.63 7.96
C THR A 216 28.64 24.66 7.19
N THR A 217 29.48 23.63 7.29
CA THR A 217 30.72 23.50 6.50
C THR A 217 30.40 23.49 5.00
N PRO A 218 31.18 24.15 4.12
CA PRO A 218 30.87 24.23 2.69
C PRO A 218 30.62 22.85 2.04
N ILE A 219 29.59 22.76 1.21
CA ILE A 219 29.23 21.53 0.48
C ILE A 219 28.63 21.82 -0.90
N LEU A 220 28.92 20.94 -1.86
CA LEU A 220 28.25 20.82 -3.14
C LEU A 220 27.56 19.44 -3.22
N ALA A 221 26.24 19.44 -3.25
CA ALA A 221 25.43 18.25 -3.42
C ALA A 221 25.08 18.01 -4.90
N ILE A 222 25.28 16.78 -5.36
CA ILE A 222 25.12 16.33 -6.74
C ILE A 222 24.06 15.21 -6.78
N LEU A 223 22.95 15.48 -7.47
CA LEU A 223 21.90 14.51 -7.74
C LEU A 223 21.85 14.18 -9.24
N PRO A 224 22.54 13.12 -9.70
CA PRO A 224 22.51 12.69 -11.09
C PRO A 224 21.23 11.92 -11.45
N ARG A 225 20.77 12.10 -12.69
CA ARG A 225 19.69 11.30 -13.27
C ARG A 225 20.16 9.89 -13.59
N GLY A 226 19.62 8.91 -12.86
CA GLY A 226 19.83 7.49 -13.17
C GLY A 226 19.26 7.07 -14.54
N ASN A 227 19.82 6.00 -15.08
CA ASN A 227 19.29 5.25 -16.22
C ASN A 227 18.08 4.42 -15.79
N TYR A 228 16.91 4.74 -16.34
CA TYR A 228 15.72 3.92 -16.22
C TYR A 228 15.86 2.61 -17.01
N PHE A 229 15.94 1.50 -16.30
CA PHE A 229 15.89 0.15 -16.90
C PHE A 229 14.61 -0.60 -16.51
N GLY A 230 13.86 -0.12 -15.51
CA GLY A 230 12.62 -0.71 -15.04
C GLY A 230 12.83 -1.95 -14.17
N GLY A 231 13.52 -2.97 -14.68
CA GLY A 231 13.74 -4.24 -13.99
C GLY A 231 12.43 -4.94 -13.59
N ASN A 232 12.53 -5.90 -12.66
CA ASN A 232 11.40 -6.77 -12.27
C ASN A 232 10.18 -6.01 -11.70
N SER A 233 10.38 -4.82 -11.12
CA SER A 233 9.31 -3.94 -10.60
C SER A 233 8.81 -2.91 -11.62
N GLY A 234 9.41 -2.87 -12.82
CA GLY A 234 9.14 -1.84 -13.84
C GLY A 234 9.42 -0.40 -13.37
N SER A 235 10.25 -0.22 -12.34
CA SER A 235 10.44 1.04 -11.59
C SER A 235 11.90 1.31 -11.18
N GLY A 236 12.83 0.43 -11.55
CA GLY A 236 14.26 0.46 -11.18
C GLY A 236 15.13 1.38 -12.02
N TYR A 237 16.18 1.90 -11.36
CA TYR A 237 17.18 2.83 -11.89
C TYR A 237 18.61 2.34 -11.58
N SER A 238 19.51 2.53 -12.55
CA SER A 238 20.95 2.21 -12.43
C SER A 238 21.81 3.37 -12.93
N PHE A 239 23.14 3.30 -12.80
CA PHE A 239 24.06 4.35 -13.26
C PHE A 239 25.21 3.79 -14.11
N PRO A 240 24.93 3.09 -15.23
CA PRO A 240 25.93 2.36 -16.01
C PRO A 240 27.08 3.24 -16.54
N GLU A 241 26.86 4.54 -16.76
CA GLU A 241 27.92 5.45 -17.16
C GLU A 241 28.81 5.88 -15.98
N LEU A 242 28.25 6.02 -14.77
CA LEU A 242 29.02 6.42 -13.57
C LEU A 242 29.77 5.25 -12.92
N THR A 243 29.36 4.01 -13.18
CA THR A 243 30.06 2.79 -12.75
C THR A 243 31.27 2.44 -13.64
N LYS A 244 31.63 3.27 -14.64
CA LYS A 244 32.85 3.10 -15.44
C LYS A 244 34.08 3.70 -14.74
N PRO A 245 35.30 3.18 -14.99
CA PRO A 245 36.54 3.72 -14.43
C PRO A 245 36.66 5.24 -14.59
N SER A 246 36.98 5.93 -13.50
CA SER A 246 37.09 7.40 -13.38
C SER A 246 35.86 8.23 -13.76
N ALA A 247 34.74 7.63 -14.19
CA ALA A 247 33.56 8.38 -14.64
C ALA A 247 32.93 9.22 -13.50
N LEU A 248 32.81 8.65 -12.29
CA LEU A 248 32.35 9.43 -11.13
C LEU A 248 33.28 10.60 -10.79
N LYS A 249 34.60 10.42 -10.90
CA LYS A 249 35.57 11.51 -10.69
C LYS A 249 35.37 12.62 -11.72
N LYS A 250 35.09 12.27 -12.99
CA LYS A 250 34.73 13.26 -14.02
C LYS A 250 33.39 13.94 -13.73
N LEU A 251 32.41 13.23 -13.18
CA LEU A 251 31.12 13.82 -12.78
C LEU A 251 31.33 14.92 -11.73
N VAL A 252 32.14 14.62 -10.70
CA VAL A 252 32.51 15.56 -9.64
C VAL A 252 33.29 16.76 -10.20
N ALA A 253 34.25 16.53 -11.10
CA ALA A 253 35.01 17.61 -11.74
C ALA A 253 34.13 18.53 -12.61
N ASP A 254 33.23 17.96 -13.44
CA ASP A 254 32.31 18.73 -14.27
C ASP A 254 31.30 19.53 -13.39
N ALA A 255 30.87 18.95 -12.26
CA ALA A 255 29.99 19.61 -11.31
C ALA A 255 30.67 20.75 -10.53
N LEU A 256 31.92 20.56 -10.08
CA LEU A 256 32.72 21.62 -9.45
C LEU A 256 33.00 22.76 -10.43
N ALA A 257 33.30 22.46 -11.70
CA ALA A 257 33.48 23.47 -12.74
C ALA A 257 32.20 24.27 -12.99
N ALA A 258 31.03 23.62 -12.98
CA ALA A 258 29.74 24.30 -13.09
C ALA A 258 29.43 25.18 -11.85
N PHE A 259 29.66 24.67 -10.64
CA PHE A 259 29.50 25.43 -9.39
C PHE A 259 30.42 26.65 -9.32
N ASN A 260 31.71 26.49 -9.64
CA ASN A 260 32.68 27.58 -9.66
C ASN A 260 32.31 28.65 -10.70
N LYS A 261 31.84 28.24 -11.89
CA LYS A 261 31.32 29.17 -12.91
C LYS A 261 30.08 29.95 -12.43
N GLU A 262 29.14 29.28 -11.77
CA GLU A 262 27.87 29.88 -11.31
C GLU A 262 28.07 30.83 -10.12
N THR A 263 29.05 30.56 -9.25
CA THR A 263 29.28 31.31 -8.00
C THR A 263 30.46 32.29 -8.06
N GLY A 264 31.26 32.28 -9.13
CA GLY A 264 32.53 33.01 -9.20
C GLY A 264 33.62 32.46 -8.29
N SER A 265 33.42 31.25 -7.73
CA SER A 265 34.37 30.57 -6.85
C SER A 265 35.51 29.90 -7.63
N SER A 266 36.61 29.59 -6.94
CA SER A 266 37.74 28.80 -7.44
C SER A 266 37.98 27.53 -6.62
N ALA A 267 36.96 27.05 -5.89
CA ALA A 267 37.10 25.97 -4.92
C ALA A 267 37.50 24.63 -5.56
N GLY A 268 38.44 23.94 -4.93
CA GLY A 268 38.76 22.54 -5.19
C GLY A 268 37.79 21.57 -4.50
N GLN A 269 37.97 20.28 -4.77
CA GLN A 269 37.23 19.22 -4.05
C GLN A 269 37.76 19.10 -2.61
N GLY A 270 36.86 19.13 -1.63
CA GLY A 270 37.09 18.64 -0.28
C GLY A 270 36.87 17.12 -0.19
N LYS A 271 36.24 16.67 0.89
CA LYS A 271 35.83 15.26 1.05
C LYS A 271 34.90 14.82 -0.09
N LEU A 272 35.02 13.57 -0.52
CA LEU A 272 34.01 12.91 -1.36
C LEU A 272 33.09 12.04 -0.50
N ILE A 273 31.82 12.42 -0.42
CA ILE A 273 30.75 11.69 0.26
C ILE A 273 29.89 11.00 -0.80
N ILE A 274 29.58 9.71 -0.63
CA ILE A 274 28.60 9.02 -1.49
C ILE A 274 27.45 8.50 -0.65
N THR A 275 26.23 8.88 -1.05
CA THR A 275 24.99 8.40 -0.44
C THR A 275 24.21 7.54 -1.42
N ALA A 276 23.54 6.48 -0.94
CA ALA A 276 22.77 5.58 -1.79
C ALA A 276 21.44 5.18 -1.14
N HIS A 277 20.34 5.24 -1.89
CA HIS A 277 19.02 4.82 -1.43
C HIS A 277 18.43 3.70 -2.29
N SER A 278 17.79 2.73 -1.62
CA SER A 278 17.12 1.60 -2.28
C SER A 278 18.09 0.85 -3.22
N GLY A 279 17.65 0.44 -4.41
CA GLY A 279 18.53 -0.19 -5.43
C GLY A 279 19.78 0.61 -5.86
N GLY A 280 20.00 1.84 -5.36
CA GLY A 280 21.23 2.63 -5.57
C GLY A 280 22.46 2.04 -4.88
N GLY A 281 22.31 1.09 -3.95
CA GLY A 281 23.43 0.38 -3.36
C GLY A 281 24.21 -0.49 -4.35
N ALA A 282 23.56 -1.05 -5.38
CA ALA A 282 24.25 -1.86 -6.39
C ALA A 282 25.28 -1.05 -7.22
N PRO A 283 24.96 0.13 -7.80
CA PRO A 283 25.96 0.98 -8.44
C PRO A 283 26.98 1.56 -7.44
N LEU A 284 26.62 1.77 -6.16
CA LEU A 284 27.60 2.10 -5.12
C LEU A 284 28.66 1.00 -4.97
N MET A 285 28.27 -0.28 -4.87
CA MET A 285 29.25 -1.38 -4.77
C MET A 285 30.20 -1.45 -5.97
N ALA A 286 29.71 -1.13 -7.17
CA ALA A 286 30.55 -1.05 -8.37
C ALA A 286 31.49 0.17 -8.37
N ILE A 287 31.06 1.30 -7.81
CA ILE A 287 31.87 2.52 -7.65
C ILE A 287 32.99 2.32 -6.62
N LEU A 288 32.71 1.67 -5.48
CA LEU A 288 33.68 1.48 -4.38
C LEU A 288 34.89 0.60 -4.74
N ARG A 289 34.79 -0.22 -5.80
CA ARG A 289 35.91 -1.01 -6.35
C ARG A 289 36.96 -0.17 -7.11
N GLN A 290 36.66 1.09 -7.42
CA GLN A 290 37.49 1.94 -8.30
C GLN A 290 37.55 3.43 -7.90
N THR A 291 36.73 3.84 -6.93
CA THR A 291 36.70 5.19 -6.35
C THR A 291 36.67 5.04 -4.84
N ASP A 292 37.51 5.80 -4.15
CA ASP A 292 37.71 5.71 -2.70
C ASP A 292 37.15 6.96 -2.01
N PRO A 293 35.82 7.07 -1.81
CA PRO A 293 35.22 8.20 -1.09
C PRO A 293 35.69 8.22 0.38
N ASP A 294 35.58 9.38 1.00
CA ASP A 294 35.92 9.58 2.41
C ASP A 294 34.78 9.16 3.34
N GLU A 295 33.53 9.34 2.91
CA GLU A 295 32.35 9.00 3.69
C GLU A 295 31.29 8.30 2.84
N VAL A 296 30.63 7.27 3.39
CA VAL A 296 29.60 6.49 2.70
C VAL A 296 28.37 6.33 3.59
N HIS A 297 27.21 6.75 3.10
CA HIS A 297 25.93 6.60 3.79
C HIS A 297 24.94 5.78 2.96
N THR A 298 24.50 4.62 3.45
CA THR A 298 23.48 3.80 2.78
C THR A 298 22.16 3.86 3.52
N PHE A 299 21.10 4.11 2.75
CA PHE A 299 19.72 4.21 3.22
C PHE A 299 18.92 3.05 2.65
N ASP A 300 18.89 1.96 3.41
CA ASP A 300 18.17 0.71 3.13
C ASP A 300 18.43 0.21 1.70
N ALA A 301 19.72 0.05 1.37
CA ALA A 301 20.20 -0.04 -0.01
C ALA A 301 21.01 -1.31 -0.35
N LEU A 302 21.40 -2.12 0.65
CA LEU A 302 22.29 -3.27 0.47
C LEU A 302 21.56 -4.53 -0.05
N TYR A 303 20.96 -4.43 -1.24
CA TYR A 303 20.30 -5.57 -1.90
C TYR A 303 21.27 -6.57 -2.56
N SER A 304 22.50 -6.13 -2.85
CA SER A 304 23.58 -6.94 -3.43
C SER A 304 24.67 -7.22 -2.40
N ASP A 305 25.58 -8.13 -2.74
CA ASP A 305 26.75 -8.45 -1.91
C ASP A 305 27.54 -7.17 -1.50
N PRO A 306 27.86 -7.00 -0.21
CA PRO A 306 28.49 -5.79 0.32
C PRO A 306 30.03 -5.85 0.40
N SER A 307 30.70 -6.85 -0.20
CA SER A 307 32.14 -7.05 0.04
C SER A 307 33.00 -5.84 -0.35
N ALA A 308 32.67 -5.15 -1.44
CA ALA A 308 33.34 -3.90 -1.84
C ALA A 308 33.19 -2.76 -0.81
N LEU A 309 32.09 -2.73 -0.05
CA LEU A 309 31.89 -1.78 1.05
C LEU A 309 32.69 -2.19 2.30
N ILE A 310 32.79 -3.50 2.57
CA ILE A 310 33.60 -4.05 3.67
C ILE A 310 35.10 -3.83 3.40
N GLU A 311 35.57 -4.01 2.17
CA GLU A 311 36.94 -3.74 1.73
C GLU A 311 37.28 -2.25 1.82
N TRP A 312 36.40 -1.39 1.32
CA TRP A 312 36.53 0.07 1.47
C TRP A 312 36.60 0.46 2.95
N ALA A 313 35.71 -0.08 3.80
CA ALA A 313 35.71 0.18 5.23
C ALA A 313 37.00 -0.31 5.91
N ARG A 314 37.47 -1.53 5.60
CA ARG A 314 38.74 -2.09 6.11
C ARG A 314 39.92 -1.16 5.80
N ARG A 315 40.03 -0.64 4.57
CA ARG A 315 41.09 0.31 4.20
C ARG A 315 40.96 1.63 4.97
N ARG A 316 39.75 2.20 5.04
CA ARG A 316 39.51 3.49 5.71
C ARG A 316 39.74 3.42 7.22
N VAL A 317 39.21 2.39 7.90
CA VAL A 317 39.51 2.08 9.31
C VAL A 317 41.03 1.91 9.55
N GLY A 318 41.73 1.17 8.68
CA GLY A 318 43.18 0.99 8.78
C GLY A 318 44.01 2.28 8.61
N THR A 319 43.45 3.32 7.96
CA THR A 319 44.06 4.66 7.87
C THR A 319 43.62 5.61 8.99
N GLY A 320 42.73 5.17 9.89
CA GLY A 320 42.11 6.03 10.89
C GLY A 320 41.24 7.15 10.31
N SER A 321 40.72 6.99 9.09
CA SER A 321 40.00 8.05 8.36
C SER A 321 38.59 7.63 7.93
N GLY A 322 37.74 8.61 7.66
CA GLY A 322 36.43 8.43 7.05
C GLY A 322 35.28 8.01 7.99
N ALA A 323 34.10 7.82 7.41
CA ALA A 323 32.86 7.48 8.11
C ALA A 323 31.94 6.58 7.27
N LEU A 324 31.30 5.61 7.92
CA LEU A 324 30.30 4.71 7.32
C LEU A 324 29.02 4.72 8.14
N ARG A 325 27.89 4.98 7.50
CA ARG A 325 26.57 4.79 8.13
C ARG A 325 25.70 3.90 7.25
N VAL A 326 25.37 2.71 7.75
CA VAL A 326 24.45 1.78 7.09
C VAL A 326 23.14 1.76 7.87
N ILE A 327 22.13 2.46 7.37
CA ILE A 327 20.80 2.49 7.97
C ILE A 327 19.92 1.51 7.20
N PHE A 328 19.34 0.52 7.87
CA PHE A 328 18.53 -0.52 7.24
C PHE A 328 17.27 -0.85 8.05
N ARG A 329 16.31 -1.55 7.45
CA ARG A 329 15.11 -2.04 8.14
C ARG A 329 15.23 -3.55 8.45
N PRO A 330 15.07 -3.99 9.71
CA PRO A 330 15.04 -5.42 10.05
C PRO A 330 13.95 -6.17 9.27
N GLY A 331 14.23 -7.41 8.88
CA GLY A 331 13.31 -8.26 8.12
C GLY A 331 13.17 -7.93 6.62
N GLU A 332 13.68 -6.79 6.15
CA GLU A 332 13.73 -6.46 4.72
C GLU A 332 14.93 -7.16 4.01
N PRO A 333 14.91 -7.33 2.67
CA PRO A 333 15.96 -8.02 1.92
C PRO A 333 17.38 -7.42 2.04
N THR A 334 17.50 -6.22 2.60
CA THR A 334 18.73 -5.47 2.88
C THR A 334 19.39 -5.85 4.20
N ALA A 335 18.65 -6.48 5.14
CA ALA A 335 19.10 -6.76 6.49
C ALA A 335 20.35 -7.65 6.53
N ARG A 336 20.28 -8.84 5.89
CA ARG A 336 21.38 -9.82 5.85
C ARG A 336 22.72 -9.24 5.39
N HIS A 337 22.71 -8.33 4.41
CA HIS A 337 23.94 -7.67 3.94
C HIS A 337 24.40 -6.54 4.87
N SER A 338 23.47 -5.83 5.50
CA SER A 338 23.78 -4.82 6.52
C SER A 338 24.38 -5.46 7.78
N GLU A 339 23.86 -6.61 8.20
CA GLU A 339 24.36 -7.40 9.32
C GLU A 339 25.74 -8.04 9.00
N ARG A 340 25.98 -8.47 7.75
CA ARG A 340 27.33 -8.84 7.28
C ARG A 340 28.33 -7.68 7.38
N VAL A 341 27.92 -6.44 7.09
CA VAL A 341 28.76 -5.25 7.31
C VAL A 341 28.98 -5.02 8.82
N ALA A 342 27.96 -5.21 9.66
CA ALA A 342 28.10 -5.06 11.12
C ALA A 342 29.12 -6.04 11.70
N LYS A 343 29.07 -7.32 11.30
CA LYS A 343 30.05 -8.34 11.71
C LYS A 343 31.47 -7.99 11.26
N ALA A 344 31.62 -7.50 10.03
CA ALA A 344 32.92 -7.03 9.54
C ALA A 344 33.44 -5.80 10.29
N LEU A 345 32.60 -4.81 10.62
CA LEU A 345 33.03 -3.65 11.39
C LEU A 345 33.42 -4.01 12.84
N LYS A 346 32.72 -4.96 13.46
CA LYS A 346 33.10 -5.50 14.78
C LYS A 346 34.46 -6.19 14.73
N SER A 347 34.72 -7.06 13.74
CA SER A 347 36.02 -7.75 13.61
C SER A 347 37.18 -6.82 13.22
N LEU A 348 36.89 -5.65 12.66
CA LEU A 348 37.86 -4.57 12.40
C LEU A 348 38.10 -3.65 13.60
N ALA A 349 37.39 -3.84 14.73
CA ALA A 349 37.36 -2.91 15.85
C ALA A 349 37.09 -1.45 15.42
N ALA A 350 36.19 -1.26 14.45
CA ALA A 350 36.02 0.01 13.76
C ALA A 350 35.56 1.14 14.70
N PRO A 351 36.07 2.38 14.54
CA PRO A 351 35.75 3.49 15.41
C PRO A 351 34.30 3.98 15.22
N PRO A 352 33.72 4.76 16.16
CA PRO A 352 32.31 5.17 16.09
C PRO A 352 31.87 5.99 14.85
N SER A 353 32.78 6.42 13.96
CA SER A 353 32.38 6.95 12.64
C SER A 353 31.87 5.85 11.68
N PHE A 354 32.07 4.57 12.00
CA PHE A 354 31.59 3.41 11.25
C PHE A 354 30.50 2.68 12.05
N ARG A 355 29.23 2.82 11.64
CA ARG A 355 28.07 2.23 12.32
C ARG A 355 27.08 1.59 11.34
N VAL A 356 26.51 0.46 11.76
CA VAL A 356 25.30 -0.14 11.19
C VAL A 356 24.15 0.06 12.16
N GLU A 357 23.00 0.49 11.65
CA GLU A 357 21.86 0.94 12.42
C GLU A 357 20.55 0.39 11.85
N ALA A 358 19.85 -0.40 12.66
CA ALA A 358 18.48 -0.80 12.37
C ALA A 358 17.54 0.40 12.61
N THR A 359 16.59 0.65 11.70
CA THR A 359 15.56 1.67 11.88
C THR A 359 14.16 1.15 11.62
N ARG A 360 13.20 1.86 12.20
CA ARG A 360 11.75 1.66 12.09
C ARG A 360 11.09 2.69 11.16
N VAL A 361 11.86 3.67 10.67
CA VAL A 361 11.42 4.68 9.68
C VAL A 361 11.06 3.99 8.34
N PRO A 362 9.95 4.36 7.67
CA PRO A 362 9.55 3.75 6.39
C PRO A 362 10.62 3.91 5.30
N HIS A 363 10.81 2.87 4.48
CA HIS A 363 11.90 2.77 3.47
C HIS A 363 12.15 4.05 2.66
N ASN A 364 11.10 4.73 2.18
CA ASN A 364 11.23 5.92 1.34
C ASN A 364 11.60 7.20 2.10
N ASP A 365 11.37 7.24 3.41
CA ASP A 365 11.57 8.44 4.25
C ASP A 365 12.95 8.45 4.93
N ILE A 366 13.65 7.32 4.96
CA ILE A 366 14.99 7.17 5.59
C ILE A 366 15.99 8.24 5.14
N PRO A 367 16.16 8.56 3.83
CA PRO A 367 17.11 9.59 3.41
C PRO A 367 16.69 10.99 3.87
N ARG A 368 15.40 11.36 3.70
CA ARG A 368 14.88 12.66 4.17
C ARG A 368 15.03 12.82 5.68
N ARG A 369 14.82 11.75 6.45
CA ARG A 369 14.82 11.79 7.92
C ARG A 369 16.21 11.89 8.53
N PHE A 370 17.22 11.31 7.87
CA PHE A 370 18.57 11.18 8.43
C PHE A 370 19.69 11.83 7.60
N GLY A 371 19.52 11.97 6.28
CA GLY A 371 20.57 12.45 5.37
C GLY A 371 21.15 13.80 5.78
N TRP A 372 20.28 14.81 6.01
CA TRP A 372 20.72 16.14 6.44
C TRP A 372 21.52 16.14 7.76
N ARG A 373 21.21 15.20 8.68
CA ARG A 373 21.95 15.03 9.93
C ARG A 373 23.33 14.47 9.67
N LEU A 374 23.44 13.46 8.80
CA LEU A 374 24.71 12.83 8.43
C LEU A 374 25.61 13.70 7.55
N LEU A 375 25.02 14.66 6.81
CA LEU A 375 25.80 15.70 6.12
C LEU A 375 26.36 16.73 7.11
N ALA A 376 25.57 17.12 8.11
CA ALA A 376 26.00 18.03 9.17
C ALA A 376 27.10 17.41 10.05
N ASP A 377 26.90 16.17 10.48
CA ASP A 377 27.84 15.37 11.28
C ASP A 377 27.60 13.87 10.97
N SER A 378 28.56 13.21 10.31
CA SER A 378 28.49 11.78 10.01
C SER A 378 28.67 10.89 11.26
N GLY A 379 29.06 11.46 12.40
CA GLY A 379 29.00 10.85 13.73
C GLY A 379 27.64 10.98 14.44
N ALA A 380 26.69 11.76 13.90
CA ALA A 380 25.49 12.17 14.63
C ALA A 380 24.62 11.00 15.11
N ALA A 381 24.07 11.12 16.32
CA ALA A 381 23.03 10.21 16.80
C ALA A 381 21.73 10.39 15.98
N LEU A 382 21.18 9.30 15.45
CA LEU A 382 19.94 9.30 14.68
C LEU A 382 18.78 8.89 15.60
N PRO A 383 17.75 9.75 15.79
CA PRO A 383 16.56 9.34 16.53
C PRO A 383 15.85 8.18 15.83
N TYR A 384 15.31 7.23 16.59
CA TYR A 384 14.60 6.04 16.04
C TYR A 384 15.49 5.09 15.21
N THR A 385 16.81 5.08 15.48
CA THR A 385 17.72 3.97 15.12
C THR A 385 18.16 3.20 16.35
N ILE A 386 18.63 1.96 16.14
CA ILE A 386 19.29 1.11 17.12
C ILE A 386 20.59 0.63 16.47
N ALA A 387 21.74 0.91 17.09
CA ALA A 387 23.02 0.42 16.61
C ALA A 387 23.04 -1.12 16.67
N ARG A 388 23.52 -1.77 15.60
CA ARG A 388 23.72 -3.21 15.55
C ARG A 388 25.17 -3.53 15.85
N GLU A 389 25.43 -3.81 17.12
CA GLU A 389 26.58 -4.62 17.50
C GLU A 389 26.35 -6.02 16.95
N ALA A 390 27.33 -6.59 16.24
CA ALA A 390 27.20 -7.96 15.75
C ALA A 390 27.23 -8.93 16.93
N GLU A 391 26.37 -9.94 16.91
CA GLU A 391 26.33 -11.01 17.91
C GLU A 391 27.68 -11.77 17.93
N THR A 392 28.03 -12.35 19.07
CA THR A 392 29.27 -13.14 19.24
C THR A 392 29.09 -14.54 18.68
N ASP A 393 30.14 -15.05 18.05
CA ASP A 393 30.17 -16.35 17.40
C ASP A 393 30.03 -17.53 18.38
N ASP A 394 29.14 -18.44 18.06
CA ASP A 394 29.27 -19.90 18.16
C ASP A 394 28.28 -20.53 17.15
N GLU A 395 28.64 -21.67 16.53
CA GLU A 395 28.06 -22.34 15.33
C GLU A 395 28.75 -22.00 13.99
N ASP A 396 29.87 -22.70 13.73
CA ASP A 396 30.57 -22.66 12.44
C ASP A 396 29.89 -23.54 11.36
N LEU A 397 29.37 -22.87 10.34
CA LEU A 397 29.46 -23.25 8.92
C LEU A 397 29.51 -24.76 8.57
N PHE A 398 28.36 -25.44 8.56
CA PHE A 398 28.17 -26.64 7.73
C PHE A 398 27.08 -26.43 6.67
N PHE A 399 27.45 -26.50 5.40
CA PHE A 399 26.58 -26.34 4.23
C PHE A 399 26.37 -27.67 3.51
N ALA A 400 25.11 -27.97 3.14
CA ALA A 400 24.73 -28.73 1.95
C ALA A 400 23.22 -28.61 1.70
N ASP A 401 22.70 -28.78 0.48
CA ASP A 401 23.14 -28.23 -0.81
C ASP A 401 21.89 -28.15 -1.73
N THR A 402 21.72 -27.05 -2.46
CA THR A 402 20.80 -26.94 -3.61
C THR A 402 21.42 -25.99 -4.63
N GLY A 403 22.57 -26.39 -5.17
CA GLY A 403 23.44 -25.54 -5.97
C GLY A 403 22.78 -24.80 -7.14
N TRP A 404 23.10 -23.51 -7.24
CA TRP A 404 23.13 -22.75 -8.49
C TRP A 404 24.45 -21.97 -8.51
N ARG A 405 25.50 -22.58 -9.05
CA ARG A 405 26.69 -21.85 -9.49
C ARG A 405 26.41 -21.19 -10.84
N PHE A 406 27.02 -20.03 -11.05
CA PHE A 406 27.43 -19.62 -12.39
C PHE A 406 28.89 -20.01 -12.51
N ASP A 407 29.24 -20.79 -13.53
CA ASP A 407 30.64 -21.12 -13.80
C ASP A 407 31.30 -19.99 -14.59
N GLU A 408 32.47 -19.59 -14.14
CA GLU A 408 33.53 -19.02 -14.98
C GLU A 408 34.87 -19.55 -14.44
N ALA A 409 35.83 -19.78 -15.33
CA ALA A 409 36.84 -20.81 -15.13
C ALA A 409 37.99 -20.45 -14.16
N GLU A 410 38.58 -21.51 -13.61
CA GLU A 410 40.01 -21.82 -13.44
C GLU A 410 41.04 -20.68 -13.66
N THR A 411 42.11 -20.58 -12.87
CA THR A 411 42.93 -21.65 -12.25
C THR A 411 43.15 -21.42 -10.73
N GLY A 412 43.62 -22.38 -9.91
CA GLY A 412 44.28 -23.66 -10.18
C GLY A 412 45.80 -23.55 -9.96
N GLY A 413 46.38 -24.00 -8.84
CA GLY A 413 45.81 -24.59 -7.62
C GLY A 413 46.94 -25.05 -6.67
N THR A 414 46.66 -26.03 -5.79
CA THR A 414 47.63 -27.02 -5.22
C THR A 414 48.82 -26.52 -4.37
N MET A 415 49.28 -27.15 -3.28
CA MET A 415 48.98 -28.35 -2.46
C MET A 415 49.70 -28.15 -1.08
N PRO A 416 49.85 -29.14 -0.17
CA PRO A 416 48.83 -29.92 0.56
C PRO A 416 49.01 -29.85 2.10
N ASP A 417 48.16 -30.55 2.86
CA ASP A 417 48.42 -30.89 4.28
C ASP A 417 49.60 -31.86 4.45
N PHE A 418 50.23 -31.88 5.64
CA PHE A 418 50.56 -33.15 6.31
C PHE A 418 50.67 -33.04 7.84
N HIS A 419 50.76 -34.20 8.50
CA HIS A 419 50.49 -34.41 9.93
C HIS A 419 51.58 -33.98 10.94
N ASP A 420 51.07 -33.83 12.17
CA ASP A 420 51.76 -33.65 13.46
C ASP A 420 52.71 -34.79 13.89
N SER A 421 53.58 -34.46 14.86
CA SER A 421 54.38 -35.28 15.78
C SER A 421 55.76 -35.81 15.32
N GLY A 422 56.80 -35.34 16.02
CA GLY A 422 58.20 -35.79 15.89
C GLY A 422 59.19 -34.84 16.59
N GLU A 423 59.96 -35.33 17.56
CA GLU A 423 60.83 -34.53 18.43
C GLU A 423 62.21 -34.16 17.82
N ALA A 424 62.89 -33.19 18.45
CA ALA A 424 64.36 -33.08 18.56
C ALA A 424 65.24 -32.71 17.33
N ALA A 425 65.31 -31.40 17.07
CA ALA A 425 66.53 -30.54 17.21
C ALA A 425 67.84 -30.74 16.37
N VAL A 426 68.45 -29.57 16.09
CA VAL A 426 69.88 -29.25 15.78
C VAL A 426 70.37 -29.24 14.31
N GLU A 427 70.85 -28.05 13.90
CA GLU A 427 71.87 -27.64 12.89
C GLU A 427 71.70 -27.76 11.34
N GLU A 428 72.13 -26.65 10.70
CA GLU A 428 72.81 -26.40 9.40
C GLU A 428 72.64 -27.38 8.20
N ALA A 429 72.04 -26.97 7.06
CA ALA A 429 72.60 -26.15 5.95
C ALA A 429 73.28 -27.01 4.82
N PRO A 430 73.81 -26.44 3.71
CA PRO A 430 73.00 -26.18 2.50
C PRO A 430 73.56 -26.73 1.16
N GLY A 431 72.78 -26.60 0.06
CA GLY A 431 73.15 -26.89 -1.34
C GLY A 431 71.88 -27.20 -2.16
N GLU A 432 71.55 -26.52 -3.27
CA GLU A 432 72.13 -26.62 -4.64
C GLU A 432 71.95 -28.00 -5.31
N ALA A 433 71.69 -28.13 -6.63
CA ALA A 433 71.09 -27.30 -7.68
C ALA A 433 71.03 -28.13 -9.00
N ALA A 434 70.22 -27.73 -9.99
CA ALA A 434 70.37 -28.10 -11.43
C ALA A 434 70.18 -29.60 -11.83
N ASP A 435 70.04 -30.00 -13.12
CA ASP A 435 69.43 -29.43 -14.35
C ASP A 435 69.45 -30.51 -15.49
N PHE A 436 68.60 -30.38 -16.53
CA PHE A 436 68.49 -31.22 -17.76
C PHE A 436 68.25 -32.75 -17.60
N GLY A 437 67.77 -33.52 -18.61
CA GLY A 437 67.18 -33.18 -19.91
C GLY A 437 67.47 -34.21 -21.03
N GLU A 438 66.44 -34.66 -21.78
CA GLU A 438 66.50 -35.44 -23.06
C GLU A 438 67.14 -36.87 -23.02
N THR A 439 66.84 -37.88 -23.86
CA THR A 439 65.77 -38.26 -24.85
C THR A 439 65.52 -39.81 -24.68
N ASN A 440 65.12 -40.75 -25.58
CA ASN A 440 64.81 -40.84 -27.03
C ASN A 440 64.03 -42.17 -27.36
N ASP A 441 63.62 -42.37 -28.64
CA ASP A 441 63.32 -43.66 -29.35
C ASP A 441 62.14 -44.58 -28.90
N SER A 442 61.44 -45.35 -29.77
CA SER A 442 61.25 -45.32 -31.25
C SER A 442 60.07 -46.24 -31.73
N GLU A 443 59.37 -45.84 -32.82
CA GLU A 443 58.67 -46.62 -33.90
C GLU A 443 57.67 -47.79 -33.56
N THR A 444 56.65 -48.20 -34.36
CA THR A 444 56.32 -48.07 -35.81
C THR A 444 54.80 -47.90 -36.13
N ASP A 445 54.46 -47.02 -37.08
CA ASP A 445 53.61 -47.16 -38.29
C ASP A 445 52.46 -48.23 -38.35
N THR A 446 51.20 -47.93 -38.72
CA THR A 446 50.74 -47.65 -40.12
C THR A 446 49.27 -47.18 -40.20
N GLY A 447 48.93 -46.28 -41.15
CA GLY A 447 47.55 -46.12 -41.70
C GLY A 447 46.95 -44.71 -41.85
N GLU A 448 46.96 -44.17 -43.08
CA GLU A 448 46.22 -42.98 -43.57
C GLU A 448 44.68 -43.23 -43.63
N THR A 449 43.71 -42.28 -43.63
CA THR A 449 43.57 -40.80 -43.52
C THR A 449 42.09 -40.50 -43.07
N ASP A 450 41.47 -39.31 -42.98
CA ASP A 450 41.70 -37.94 -43.49
C ASP A 450 41.17 -36.84 -42.50
N THR A 451 40.27 -35.93 -42.92
CA THR A 451 39.86 -34.69 -42.21
C THR A 451 38.33 -34.47 -42.12
N GLY A 452 37.84 -33.67 -41.15
CA GLY A 452 36.48 -33.08 -41.19
C GLY A 452 35.70 -32.89 -39.86
N GLU A 453 36.00 -31.80 -39.13
CA GLU A 453 35.19 -30.95 -38.20
C GLU A 453 33.83 -31.38 -37.51
N ALA A 454 33.59 -30.70 -36.36
CA ALA A 454 32.30 -30.18 -35.82
C ALA A 454 31.48 -30.93 -34.72
N ASP A 455 31.51 -30.33 -33.51
CA ASP A 455 30.42 -30.07 -32.53
C ASP A 455 29.31 -31.09 -32.17
N ALA A 456 29.51 -31.73 -31.02
CA ALA A 456 28.66 -31.71 -29.80
C ALA A 456 27.11 -31.66 -29.84
N ARG A 457 26.47 -32.56 -29.05
CA ARG A 457 25.27 -32.28 -28.22
C ARG A 457 25.01 -33.34 -27.12
N ASP A 458 24.49 -32.86 -26.00
CA ASP A 458 23.53 -33.40 -25.00
C ASP A 458 23.35 -34.93 -24.77
N ALA A 459 23.34 -35.38 -23.50
CA ALA A 459 22.25 -36.18 -22.90
C ALA A 459 22.36 -36.39 -21.35
N GLU A 460 21.23 -36.65 -20.70
CA GLU A 460 20.93 -36.62 -19.25
C GLU A 460 21.18 -37.93 -18.44
N ALA A 461 20.79 -37.86 -17.14
CA ALA A 461 20.35 -38.93 -16.21
C ALA A 461 21.39 -39.56 -15.25
N GLY A 462 21.07 -39.83 -13.97
CA GLY A 462 19.87 -39.47 -13.19
C GLY A 462 19.68 -40.32 -11.91
N GLU A 463 18.85 -39.84 -10.96
CA GLU A 463 18.13 -40.60 -9.89
C GLU A 463 18.95 -41.43 -8.84
N ALA A 464 18.52 -41.67 -7.59
CA ALA A 464 17.51 -41.05 -6.71
C ALA A 464 17.76 -41.45 -5.21
N GLU A 465 17.23 -40.62 -4.29
CA GLU A 465 16.56 -40.86 -2.98
C GLU A 465 16.81 -42.20 -2.21
N ASP A 466 16.93 -42.25 -0.86
CA ASP A 466 15.78 -42.14 0.08
C ASP A 466 16.14 -42.14 1.61
N ALA A 467 15.15 -41.88 2.47
CA ALA A 467 15.04 -42.04 3.95
C ALA A 467 15.98 -41.22 4.90
N GLU A 468 15.53 -40.29 5.77
CA GLU A 468 14.54 -40.30 6.90
C GLU A 468 15.05 -40.90 8.25
N TRP A 469 14.76 -40.40 9.47
CA TRP A 469 14.27 -39.11 10.05
C TRP A 469 14.26 -39.26 11.61
N LYS A 470 14.70 -38.28 12.45
CA LYS A 470 14.07 -37.83 13.76
C LYS A 470 14.92 -37.17 14.87
N LEU A 471 14.42 -35.98 15.25
CA LEU A 471 14.37 -35.34 16.59
C LEU A 471 15.70 -34.80 17.15
N ALA A 472 15.69 -33.72 17.95
CA ALA A 472 14.56 -33.01 18.56
C ALA A 472 14.58 -31.48 18.30
N ALA A 473 13.39 -30.89 18.14
CA ALA A 473 13.18 -29.45 18.15
C ALA A 473 11.96 -29.16 19.04
N ALA A 474 12.19 -28.59 20.22
CA ALA A 474 11.18 -28.19 21.19
C ALA A 474 11.74 -27.17 22.20
N GLU A 475 10.89 -26.24 22.65
CA GLU A 475 11.05 -25.40 23.86
C GLU A 475 12.21 -24.39 23.91
N ALA A 476 12.14 -23.36 23.04
CA ALA A 476 12.83 -22.07 23.24
C ALA A 476 12.11 -20.86 22.55
N GLU A 477 10.79 -20.72 22.65
CA GLU A 477 10.03 -19.56 22.13
C GLU A 477 9.57 -18.59 23.24
N SER A 478 10.25 -17.44 23.39
CA SER A 478 9.75 -16.17 23.98
C SER A 478 10.93 -15.16 24.05
N GLU A 479 10.88 -13.91 23.60
CA GLU A 479 9.80 -13.08 23.03
C GLU A 479 10.38 -12.24 21.86
N ASP A 480 9.65 -12.06 20.75
CA ASP A 480 9.94 -11.01 19.75
C ASP A 480 8.71 -10.10 19.57
N ILE A 481 8.94 -8.79 19.68
CA ILE A 481 7.93 -7.73 19.58
C ILE A 481 8.15 -6.88 18.32
N GLY A 482 7.94 -7.54 17.18
CA GLY A 482 8.09 -6.98 15.85
C GLY A 482 7.19 -5.76 15.57
N GLU A 483 7.50 -5.04 14.49
CA GLU A 483 6.61 -3.99 13.99
C GLU A 483 5.61 -4.50 12.98
N HIS A 484 4.43 -3.88 12.99
CA HIS A 484 3.26 -4.28 12.22
C HIS A 484 2.81 -3.11 11.33
N GLU A 485 2.17 -3.38 10.19
CA GLU A 485 1.42 -2.31 9.52
C GLU A 485 0.24 -1.89 10.40
N VAL A 486 0.01 -0.58 10.51
CA VAL A 486 -1.13 -0.01 11.25
C VAL A 486 -2.29 0.20 10.28
N PHE A 487 -3.41 -0.48 10.54
CA PHE A 487 -4.62 -0.34 9.76
C PHE A 487 -5.38 0.95 10.14
N PRO A 488 -6.28 1.50 9.30
CA PRO A 488 -7.02 2.76 9.55
C PRO A 488 -7.79 2.89 10.88
N SER A 489 -7.97 1.79 11.62
CA SER A 489 -8.48 1.73 13.00
C SER A 489 -7.47 2.03 14.11
N GLY A 490 -6.16 1.98 13.83
CA GLY A 490 -5.09 1.90 14.82
C GLY A 490 -4.70 0.46 15.24
N VAL A 491 -5.50 -0.54 14.86
CA VAL A 491 -5.17 -1.98 15.00
C VAL A 491 -4.00 -2.38 14.10
N SER A 492 -3.21 -3.34 14.58
CA SER A 492 -2.13 -4.02 13.87
C SER A 492 -2.28 -5.53 14.04
N LEU A 493 -1.98 -6.29 12.98
CA LEU A 493 -2.10 -7.76 12.98
C LEU A 493 -0.72 -8.41 13.03
N SER A 494 -0.57 -9.53 13.74
CA SER A 494 0.70 -10.25 13.82
C SER A 494 1.11 -10.85 12.46
N PRO A 495 2.30 -10.53 11.93
CA PRO A 495 2.88 -11.24 10.81
C PRO A 495 3.07 -12.73 11.11
N THR A 496 3.14 -13.55 10.07
CA THR A 496 3.44 -14.98 10.17
C THR A 496 4.22 -15.48 8.96
N SER A 497 5.04 -16.51 9.22
CA SER A 497 5.57 -17.40 8.18
C SER A 497 4.46 -18.22 7.50
N GLY A 498 4.76 -18.70 6.29
CA GLY A 498 3.88 -19.55 5.48
C GLY A 498 4.48 -19.84 4.11
N ARG A 499 3.81 -20.68 3.31
CA ARG A 499 4.25 -21.05 1.95
C ARG A 499 4.03 -19.87 0.98
N THR A 500 5.02 -18.99 0.81
CA THR A 500 4.89 -17.73 0.05
C THR A 500 5.72 -17.63 -1.24
N GLY A 501 6.49 -18.66 -1.59
CA GLY A 501 7.30 -18.70 -2.81
C GLY A 501 6.46 -18.80 -4.10
N LYS A 502 7.13 -18.79 -5.26
CA LYS A 502 6.47 -18.56 -6.56
C LYS A 502 5.54 -19.72 -6.95
N GLY A 503 4.24 -19.52 -6.77
CA GLY A 503 3.19 -20.49 -7.09
C GLY A 503 2.65 -21.27 -5.89
N GLU A 504 3.20 -21.03 -4.69
CA GLU A 504 2.74 -21.60 -3.43
C GLU A 504 1.43 -20.97 -2.92
N GLU A 505 0.88 -21.51 -1.83
CA GLU A 505 -0.43 -21.13 -1.30
C GLU A 505 -0.59 -19.63 -1.03
N HIS A 506 0.34 -19.02 -0.29
CA HIS A 506 0.30 -17.60 0.05
C HIS A 506 1.23 -16.76 -0.83
N TRP A 507 1.55 -17.25 -2.03
CA TRP A 507 2.27 -16.49 -3.04
C TRP A 507 1.56 -15.16 -3.33
N ASP A 508 2.33 -14.07 -3.39
CA ASP A 508 1.85 -12.81 -3.90
C ASP A 508 2.19 -12.67 -5.41
N PRO A 509 1.22 -12.94 -6.31
CA PRO A 509 1.44 -12.85 -7.76
C PRO A 509 1.61 -11.41 -8.28
N ASN A 510 1.57 -10.40 -7.42
CA ASN A 510 1.77 -9.00 -7.75
C ASN A 510 2.94 -8.33 -7.00
N ASN A 511 3.68 -9.08 -6.18
CA ASN A 511 4.88 -8.64 -5.45
C ASN A 511 4.70 -7.29 -4.73
N THR A 512 3.72 -7.22 -3.84
CA THR A 512 3.26 -5.99 -3.18
C THR A 512 4.00 -5.64 -1.88
N GLY A 513 4.75 -6.59 -1.31
CA GLY A 513 5.47 -6.43 -0.04
C GLY A 513 4.60 -6.53 1.21
N LEU A 514 3.28 -6.61 1.09
CA LEU A 514 2.36 -6.73 2.23
C LEU A 514 2.65 -8.02 3.04
N PRO A 515 2.77 -7.95 4.37
CA PRO A 515 2.97 -9.14 5.20
C PRO A 515 1.87 -10.19 5.03
N LEU A 516 2.20 -11.44 5.32
CA LEU A 516 1.21 -12.48 5.59
C LEU A 516 0.87 -12.37 7.08
N TYR A 517 -0.40 -12.22 7.42
CA TYR A 517 -0.88 -12.05 8.79
C TYR A 517 -1.57 -13.30 9.30
N GLU A 518 -1.48 -13.55 10.62
CA GLU A 518 -2.46 -14.39 11.28
C GLU A 518 -3.83 -13.69 11.28
N THR A 519 -4.81 -14.40 10.74
CA THR A 519 -6.18 -13.93 10.51
C THR A 519 -7.22 -14.99 10.91
N GLY A 520 -6.77 -15.94 11.73
CA GLY A 520 -7.59 -16.98 12.33
C GLY A 520 -8.66 -16.44 13.28
N ALA A 521 -9.54 -17.35 13.73
CA ALA A 521 -10.82 -17.00 14.33
C ALA A 521 -10.79 -15.95 15.47
N ALA A 522 -9.70 -15.88 16.24
CA ALA A 522 -9.49 -14.91 17.32
C ALA A 522 -9.55 -13.45 16.85
N VAL A 523 -8.86 -13.10 15.77
CA VAL A 523 -8.76 -11.71 15.28
C VAL A 523 -9.85 -11.35 14.26
N ARG A 524 -10.67 -12.30 13.79
CA ARG A 524 -11.67 -12.05 12.73
C ARG A 524 -12.70 -10.97 13.07
N SER A 525 -12.98 -10.75 14.36
CA SER A 525 -13.87 -9.67 14.84
C SER A 525 -13.18 -8.31 14.98
N GLU A 526 -11.85 -8.23 14.88
CA GLU A 526 -11.13 -6.97 14.98
C GLU A 526 -11.45 -6.05 13.81
N LYS A 527 -11.61 -4.77 14.12
CA LYS A 527 -11.87 -3.72 13.15
C LYS A 527 -10.54 -3.20 12.60
N LEU A 528 -10.40 -3.25 11.28
CA LEU A 528 -9.29 -2.64 10.54
C LEU A 528 -9.62 -1.18 10.11
N SER A 529 -10.90 -0.81 10.22
CA SER A 529 -11.42 0.56 10.11
C SER A 529 -12.74 0.65 10.88
N PRO A 530 -13.35 1.83 11.09
CA PRO A 530 -14.60 1.96 11.84
C PRO A 530 -15.74 1.03 11.37
N ASN A 531 -15.74 0.62 10.10
CA ASN A 531 -16.81 -0.17 9.49
C ASN A 531 -16.42 -1.54 8.90
N PHE A 532 -15.14 -1.91 8.86
CA PHE A 532 -14.69 -3.18 8.25
C PHE A 532 -13.78 -3.98 9.19
N THR A 533 -14.00 -5.29 9.23
CA THR A 533 -13.29 -6.25 10.08
C THR A 533 -12.31 -7.14 9.32
N VAL A 534 -11.34 -7.73 10.03
CA VAL A 534 -10.45 -8.78 9.50
C VAL A 534 -11.26 -9.87 8.80
N GLY A 535 -12.31 -10.37 9.45
CA GLY A 535 -13.17 -11.43 8.92
C GLY A 535 -13.78 -11.09 7.56
N GLU A 536 -14.24 -9.86 7.35
CA GLU A 536 -14.75 -9.40 6.05
C GLU A 536 -13.66 -9.30 4.99
N LEU A 537 -12.43 -8.92 5.38
CA LEU A 537 -11.28 -8.80 4.47
C LEU A 537 -10.66 -10.16 4.10
N VAL A 538 -10.83 -11.22 4.90
CA VAL A 538 -10.26 -12.56 4.62
C VAL A 538 -11.30 -13.62 4.19
N PHE A 539 -12.57 -13.24 4.08
CA PHE A 539 -13.63 -14.10 3.57
C PHE A 539 -13.67 -14.10 2.04
N SER A 540 -13.50 -15.25 1.40
CA SER A 540 -13.67 -15.42 -0.05
C SER A 540 -14.21 -16.81 -0.40
N GLY A 541 -15.27 -16.87 -1.21
CA GLY A 541 -15.85 -18.14 -1.69
C GLY A 541 -16.40 -19.03 -0.57
N ASN A 542 -17.07 -18.44 0.43
CA ASN A 542 -17.65 -19.14 1.59
C ASN A 542 -16.63 -19.85 2.52
N GLN A 543 -15.37 -19.39 2.54
CA GLN A 543 -14.39 -19.74 3.57
C GLN A 543 -13.62 -18.48 3.97
N TYR A 544 -13.12 -18.46 5.20
CA TYR A 544 -12.14 -17.50 5.66
C TYR A 544 -10.75 -18.08 5.39
N ALA A 545 -9.79 -17.26 5.00
CA ALA A 545 -8.39 -17.63 5.12
C ALA A 545 -7.95 -17.45 6.59
N ASP A 546 -7.22 -18.42 7.14
CA ASP A 546 -6.61 -18.29 8.48
C ASP A 546 -5.29 -17.52 8.42
N LYS A 547 -4.53 -17.62 7.33
CA LYS A 547 -3.41 -16.72 7.02
C LYS A 547 -3.70 -15.90 5.77
N ALA A 548 -3.58 -14.57 5.83
CA ALA A 548 -3.97 -13.68 4.75
C ALA A 548 -3.09 -12.43 4.64
N ARG A 549 -2.96 -11.89 3.43
CA ARG A 549 -2.43 -10.53 3.22
C ARG A 549 -3.62 -9.58 3.18
N ILE A 550 -3.54 -8.44 3.87
CA ILE A 550 -4.58 -7.41 3.84
C ILE A 550 -3.91 -6.06 3.68
N SER A 551 -4.22 -5.32 2.62
CA SER A 551 -3.64 -4.00 2.40
C SER A 551 -4.33 -2.92 3.26
N PRO A 552 -3.60 -2.16 4.09
CA PRO A 552 -4.16 -0.99 4.78
C PRO A 552 -4.77 0.03 3.80
N ALA A 553 -4.17 0.18 2.62
CA ALA A 553 -4.67 1.04 1.55
C ALA A 553 -6.01 0.56 0.95
N LEU A 554 -6.23 -0.76 0.84
CA LEU A 554 -7.54 -1.32 0.45
C LEU A 554 -8.58 -1.01 1.53
N VAL A 555 -8.25 -1.23 2.80
CA VAL A 555 -9.17 -0.97 3.92
C VAL A 555 -9.56 0.52 3.97
N ALA A 556 -8.59 1.43 3.79
CA ALA A 556 -8.84 2.87 3.70
C ALA A 556 -9.71 3.24 2.49
N ALA A 557 -9.49 2.61 1.34
CA ALA A 557 -10.28 2.84 0.13
C ALA A 557 -11.74 2.36 0.29
N LEU A 558 -11.95 1.20 0.91
CA LEU A 558 -13.29 0.68 1.19
C LEU A 558 -14.04 1.52 2.22
N GLN A 559 -13.35 2.05 3.24
CA GLN A 559 -13.91 3.01 4.19
C GLN A 559 -14.34 4.31 3.49
N LYS A 560 -13.45 4.96 2.72
CA LYS A 560 -13.78 6.16 1.94
C LYS A 560 -14.96 5.97 0.96
N LEU A 561 -15.03 4.81 0.30
CA LEU A 561 -16.16 4.46 -0.56
C LEU A 561 -17.47 4.33 0.23
N ARG A 562 -17.44 3.67 1.40
CA ARG A 562 -18.60 3.54 2.27
C ARG A 562 -19.11 4.89 2.77
N ASP A 563 -18.21 5.79 3.14
CA ASP A 563 -18.55 7.13 3.62
C ASP A 563 -19.13 8.00 2.49
N ARG A 564 -18.54 7.94 1.29
CA ARG A 564 -19.07 8.61 0.07
C ARG A 564 -20.47 8.11 -0.30
N VAL A 565 -20.75 6.82 -0.09
CA VAL A 565 -22.03 6.18 -0.45
C VAL A 565 -23.09 6.32 0.65
N GLY A 566 -22.69 6.56 1.91
CA GLY A 566 -23.60 6.73 3.04
C GLY A 566 -24.41 5.48 3.42
N ARG A 567 -24.04 4.30 2.91
CA ARG A 567 -24.79 3.03 3.06
C ARG A 567 -23.81 1.88 3.33
N PRO A 568 -24.24 0.77 3.96
CA PRO A 568 -23.36 -0.36 4.21
C PRO A 568 -22.83 -1.03 2.92
N VAL A 569 -21.59 -0.71 2.59
CA VAL A 569 -20.74 -1.52 1.70
C VAL A 569 -20.46 -2.86 2.41
N ARG A 570 -20.72 -3.97 1.72
CA ARG A 570 -20.46 -5.34 2.17
C ARG A 570 -19.43 -6.00 1.27
N ILE A 571 -18.39 -6.59 1.85
CA ILE A 571 -17.44 -7.42 1.12
C ILE A 571 -18.07 -8.80 0.89
N THR A 572 -18.05 -9.25 -0.36
CA THR A 572 -18.48 -10.58 -0.79
C THR A 572 -17.32 -11.53 -1.09
N SER A 573 -16.14 -10.99 -1.37
CA SER A 573 -14.89 -11.76 -1.50
C SER A 573 -13.67 -10.83 -1.34
N GLY A 574 -12.96 -10.97 -0.21
CA GLY A 574 -11.70 -10.29 0.08
C GLY A 574 -10.48 -11.09 -0.37
N TYR A 575 -9.48 -11.27 0.48
CA TYR A 575 -8.30 -12.09 0.23
C TYR A 575 -8.66 -13.53 -0.15
N ARG A 576 -7.86 -14.14 -1.04
CA ARG A 576 -7.91 -15.58 -1.33
C ARG A 576 -6.49 -16.09 -1.57
N SER A 577 -6.13 -17.26 -1.03
CA SER A 577 -4.82 -17.85 -1.30
C SER A 577 -4.62 -18.10 -2.81
N TRP A 578 -3.38 -18.11 -3.27
CA TRP A 578 -3.05 -18.42 -4.67
C TRP A 578 -3.46 -19.86 -5.03
N GLU A 579 -3.27 -20.83 -4.13
CA GLU A 579 -3.76 -22.21 -4.34
C GLU A 579 -5.28 -22.23 -4.53
N ARG A 580 -6.03 -21.46 -3.73
CA ARG A 580 -7.48 -21.25 -3.90
C ARG A 580 -7.84 -20.58 -5.22
N ASN A 581 -7.05 -19.61 -5.67
CA ASN A 581 -7.21 -18.96 -6.98
C ASN A 581 -6.98 -19.97 -8.12
N VAL A 582 -5.96 -20.82 -8.05
CA VAL A 582 -5.74 -21.91 -9.00
C VAL A 582 -6.93 -22.87 -9.01
N ALA A 583 -7.44 -23.28 -7.84
CA ALA A 583 -8.60 -24.17 -7.74
C ALA A 583 -9.87 -23.57 -8.36
N VAL A 584 -10.16 -22.28 -8.14
CA VAL A 584 -11.32 -21.58 -8.75
C VAL A 584 -11.24 -21.58 -10.28
N TYR A 585 -10.07 -21.29 -10.85
CA TYR A 585 -9.88 -21.25 -12.30
C TYR A 585 -9.86 -22.66 -12.95
N ARG A 586 -9.29 -23.65 -12.26
CA ARG A 586 -9.31 -25.07 -12.66
C ARG A 586 -10.72 -25.66 -12.67
N ASN A 587 -11.57 -25.27 -11.70
CA ASN A 587 -12.95 -25.76 -11.55
C ASN A 587 -13.98 -24.98 -12.40
N ALA A 588 -13.55 -23.97 -13.16
CA ALA A 588 -14.42 -23.27 -14.11
C ALA A 588 -14.89 -24.21 -15.24
N ARG A 589 -15.98 -23.85 -15.92
CA ARG A 589 -16.47 -24.56 -17.12
C ARG A 589 -16.63 -23.59 -18.29
N PRO A 590 -15.86 -23.75 -19.39
CA PRO A 590 -14.66 -24.59 -19.49
C PRO A 590 -13.57 -24.16 -18.48
N PRO A 591 -12.61 -25.05 -18.13
CA PRO A 591 -11.46 -24.68 -17.29
C PRO A 591 -10.66 -23.52 -17.87
N LYS A 592 -10.08 -22.67 -17.02
CA LYS A 592 -9.35 -21.47 -17.44
C LYS A 592 -7.97 -21.42 -16.78
N LYS A 593 -7.00 -20.77 -17.45
CA LYS A 593 -5.67 -20.51 -16.85
C LYS A 593 -5.84 -19.53 -15.67
N PRO A 594 -5.24 -19.80 -14.48
CA PRO A 594 -5.31 -18.89 -13.33
C PRO A 594 -4.69 -17.52 -13.63
N THR A 595 -5.35 -16.43 -13.21
CA THR A 595 -4.83 -15.06 -13.38
C THR A 595 -4.09 -14.58 -12.13
N LEU A 596 -3.11 -13.69 -12.31
CA LEU A 596 -2.32 -13.00 -11.25
C LEU A 596 -3.17 -12.03 -10.40
N SER A 597 -4.16 -12.57 -9.68
CA SER A 597 -5.23 -11.78 -9.08
C SER A 597 -4.79 -10.97 -7.86
N ARG A 598 -5.23 -9.71 -7.78
CA ARG A 598 -4.98 -8.79 -6.66
C ARG A 598 -5.62 -9.24 -5.33
N HIS A 599 -6.56 -10.18 -5.34
CA HIS A 599 -7.07 -10.82 -4.12
C HIS A 599 -5.99 -11.71 -3.45
N CYS A 600 -5.12 -12.35 -4.23
CA CYS A 600 -4.00 -13.15 -3.72
C CYS A 600 -2.92 -12.28 -3.06
N SER A 601 -2.97 -10.98 -3.35
CA SER A 601 -2.07 -9.94 -2.86
C SER A 601 -2.70 -9.09 -1.75
N GLY A 602 -3.92 -9.39 -1.28
CA GLY A 602 -4.61 -8.58 -0.26
C GLY A 602 -5.04 -7.18 -0.71
N GLN A 603 -4.99 -6.90 -2.01
CA GLN A 603 -5.22 -5.57 -2.60
C GLN A 603 -6.58 -5.40 -3.29
N ALA A 604 -7.44 -6.44 -3.30
CA ALA A 604 -8.75 -6.41 -3.93
C ALA A 604 -9.88 -6.90 -3.03
N ALA A 605 -11.07 -6.35 -3.23
CA ALA A 605 -12.32 -6.84 -2.67
C ALA A 605 -13.46 -6.76 -3.71
N ASP A 606 -14.22 -7.85 -3.84
CA ASP A 606 -15.53 -7.84 -4.51
C ASP A 606 -16.57 -7.36 -3.50
N ILE A 607 -17.30 -6.29 -3.80
CA ILE A 607 -18.22 -5.61 -2.89
C ILE A 607 -19.63 -5.44 -3.45
N THR A 608 -20.60 -5.36 -2.55
CA THR A 608 -22.01 -5.05 -2.84
C THR A 608 -22.49 -3.90 -1.97
N VAL A 609 -23.43 -3.11 -2.47
CA VAL A 609 -24.22 -2.15 -1.70
C VAL A 609 -25.69 -2.42 -1.97
N ALA A 610 -26.51 -2.48 -0.93
CA ALA A 610 -27.95 -2.72 -1.09
C ALA A 610 -28.59 -1.64 -1.96
N GLY A 611 -29.31 -2.03 -3.02
CA GLY A 611 -29.99 -1.08 -3.91
C GLY A 611 -29.04 -0.15 -4.67
N MET A 612 -27.96 -0.70 -5.22
CA MET A 612 -27.08 -0.10 -6.24
C MET A 612 -26.67 -1.18 -7.24
N THR A 613 -26.48 -0.84 -8.52
CA THR A 613 -25.89 -1.78 -9.50
C THR A 613 -24.37 -1.81 -9.35
N GLY A 614 -23.71 -2.81 -9.97
CA GLY A 614 -22.26 -2.83 -10.05
C GLY A 614 -21.66 -1.60 -10.75
N LEU A 615 -22.39 -0.98 -11.69
CA LEU A 615 -21.98 0.25 -12.35
C LEU A 615 -22.09 1.48 -11.42
N ASP A 616 -23.10 1.53 -10.56
CA ASP A 616 -23.26 2.65 -9.61
C ASP A 616 -22.19 2.59 -8.51
N ILE A 617 -21.88 1.38 -8.02
CA ILE A 617 -20.79 1.16 -7.06
C ILE A 617 -19.43 1.52 -7.71
N ALA A 618 -19.23 1.13 -8.98
CA ALA A 618 -18.06 1.52 -9.76
C ALA A 618 -17.91 3.05 -9.91
N LYS A 619 -18.99 3.77 -10.24
CA LYS A 619 -18.99 5.24 -10.31
C LYS A 619 -18.67 5.88 -8.96
N ALA A 620 -19.30 5.40 -7.88
CA ALA A 620 -19.03 5.90 -6.53
C ALA A 620 -17.56 5.65 -6.09
N ALA A 621 -16.93 4.57 -6.54
CA ALA A 621 -15.51 4.30 -6.34
C ALA A 621 -14.61 5.27 -7.13
N VAL A 622 -14.95 5.60 -8.38
CA VAL A 622 -14.25 6.64 -9.16
C VAL A 622 -14.39 8.03 -8.52
N ASP A 623 -15.54 8.35 -7.94
CA ASP A 623 -15.72 9.58 -7.17
C ASP A 623 -14.83 9.61 -5.94
N ALA A 624 -14.91 8.58 -5.08
CA ALA A 624 -14.22 8.53 -3.79
C ALA A 624 -12.69 8.33 -3.88
N LEU A 625 -12.20 7.62 -4.91
CA LEU A 625 -10.84 7.10 -4.99
C LEU A 625 -10.07 7.55 -6.25
N GLY A 626 -10.77 8.09 -7.25
CA GLY A 626 -10.17 8.63 -8.46
C GLY A 626 -9.48 7.59 -9.36
N ASP A 627 -8.38 8.02 -10.00
CA ASP A 627 -7.67 7.26 -11.04
C ASP A 627 -6.77 6.12 -10.50
N GLY A 628 -6.66 5.94 -9.18
CA GLY A 628 -5.71 5.00 -8.56
C GLY A 628 -6.14 3.53 -8.54
N ILE A 629 -7.36 3.21 -8.99
CA ILE A 629 -8.00 1.91 -8.75
C ILE A 629 -8.25 1.10 -10.03
N GLY A 630 -8.30 -0.22 -9.86
CA GLY A 630 -8.96 -1.13 -10.79
C GLY A 630 -10.43 -1.35 -10.40
N VAL A 631 -11.30 -1.47 -11.40
CA VAL A 631 -12.74 -1.63 -11.23
C VAL A 631 -13.30 -2.68 -12.19
N GLY A 632 -13.91 -3.74 -11.64
CA GLY A 632 -14.62 -4.76 -12.41
C GLY A 632 -16.14 -4.67 -12.19
N ILE A 633 -16.91 -4.42 -13.24
CA ILE A 633 -18.36 -4.16 -13.13
C ILE A 633 -19.16 -5.47 -13.24
N GLY A 634 -19.82 -5.86 -12.16
CA GLY A 634 -20.85 -6.91 -12.17
C GLY A 634 -22.27 -6.35 -12.33
N SER A 635 -23.28 -7.21 -12.24
CA SER A 635 -24.69 -6.77 -12.25
C SER A 635 -25.10 -6.08 -10.95
N SER A 636 -24.79 -6.71 -9.82
CA SER A 636 -25.15 -6.27 -8.45
C SER A 636 -23.94 -6.08 -7.52
N PHE A 637 -22.73 -6.28 -8.04
CA PHE A 637 -21.47 -6.16 -7.30
C PHE A 637 -20.44 -5.39 -8.15
N ALA A 638 -19.43 -4.81 -7.49
CA ALA A 638 -18.23 -4.31 -8.15
C ALA A 638 -16.99 -4.91 -7.51
N HIS A 639 -16.01 -5.28 -8.33
CA HIS A 639 -14.65 -5.55 -7.89
C HIS A 639 -13.89 -4.22 -7.77
N ILE A 640 -13.25 -3.96 -6.63
CA ILE A 640 -12.42 -2.78 -6.39
C ILE A 640 -11.02 -3.23 -5.94
N ASP A 641 -9.96 -2.70 -6.56
CA ASP A 641 -8.58 -3.00 -6.15
C ASP A 641 -7.60 -1.82 -6.24
N VAL A 642 -6.64 -1.78 -5.32
CA VAL A 642 -5.67 -0.67 -5.14
C VAL A 642 -4.36 -0.90 -5.92
N ARG A 643 -4.46 -0.96 -7.26
CA ARG A 643 -3.32 -1.17 -8.18
C ARG A 643 -2.50 0.08 -8.55
N GLY A 644 -2.85 1.27 -8.05
CA GLY A 644 -2.15 2.53 -8.33
C GLY A 644 -2.33 3.10 -9.74
N LYS A 645 -3.25 2.54 -10.54
CA LYS A 645 -3.53 2.96 -11.93
C LYS A 645 -4.95 2.59 -12.35
N TRP A 646 -5.55 3.38 -13.24
CA TRP A 646 -6.88 3.08 -13.78
C TRP A 646 -6.89 1.76 -14.54
N THR A 647 -7.91 0.94 -14.32
CA THR A 647 -8.28 -0.17 -15.21
C THR A 647 -9.77 -0.47 -15.03
N ALA A 648 -10.52 -0.60 -16.12
CA ALA A 648 -11.92 -1.03 -16.06
C ALA A 648 -12.12 -2.34 -16.84
N TRP A 649 -12.91 -3.26 -16.30
CA TRP A 649 -13.42 -4.44 -17.00
C TRP A 649 -14.86 -4.75 -16.55
N THR A 650 -15.48 -5.75 -17.14
CA THR A 650 -16.87 -6.12 -16.87
C THR A 650 -17.03 -7.63 -16.75
N TYR A 651 -18.00 -8.05 -15.93
CA TYR A 651 -18.48 -9.44 -15.83
C TYR A 651 -19.82 -9.63 -16.56
N LEU A 652 -20.35 -8.57 -17.19
CA LEU A 652 -21.55 -8.62 -18.03
C LEU A 652 -21.19 -9.02 -19.47
N SER A 653 -22.01 -9.87 -20.07
CA SER A 653 -21.84 -10.35 -21.46
C SER A 653 -22.43 -9.40 -22.50
N GLY A 654 -21.82 -9.35 -23.68
CA GLY A 654 -22.36 -8.67 -24.87
C GLY A 654 -22.55 -7.15 -24.68
N ALA A 655 -23.60 -6.61 -25.30
CA ALA A 655 -23.88 -5.18 -25.33
C ALA A 655 -23.97 -4.53 -23.93
N ALA A 656 -24.50 -5.24 -22.93
CA ALA A 656 -24.56 -4.75 -21.54
C ALA A 656 -23.16 -4.54 -20.93
N GLY A 657 -22.18 -5.38 -21.29
CA GLY A 657 -20.78 -5.22 -20.89
C GLY A 657 -20.12 -4.01 -21.55
N ALA A 658 -20.33 -3.84 -22.86
CA ALA A 658 -19.82 -2.69 -23.60
C ALA A 658 -20.41 -1.36 -23.08
N ALA A 659 -21.72 -1.30 -22.87
CA ALA A 659 -22.41 -0.12 -22.34
C ALA A 659 -21.92 0.26 -20.93
N ALA A 660 -21.70 -0.72 -20.05
CA ALA A 660 -21.15 -0.46 -18.72
C ALA A 660 -19.72 0.11 -18.77
N LEU A 661 -18.89 -0.39 -19.70
CA LEU A 661 -17.52 0.10 -19.90
C LEU A 661 -17.46 1.49 -20.54
N ALA A 662 -18.36 1.81 -21.47
CA ALA A 662 -18.53 3.17 -21.97
C ALA A 662 -18.95 4.12 -20.85
N ALA A 663 -19.99 3.74 -20.08
CA ALA A 663 -20.55 4.57 -19.02
C ALA A 663 -19.57 4.90 -17.88
N ILE A 664 -18.72 3.95 -17.45
CA ILE A 664 -17.74 4.23 -16.39
C ILE A 664 -16.58 5.12 -16.87
N ASN A 665 -16.13 4.94 -18.12
CA ASN A 665 -15.06 5.79 -18.68
C ASN A 665 -15.56 7.19 -19.01
N ALA A 666 -16.81 7.34 -19.48
CA ALA A 666 -17.47 8.64 -19.65
C ALA A 666 -17.66 9.36 -18.30
N HIS A 667 -18.11 8.66 -17.26
CA HIS A 667 -18.21 9.23 -15.90
C HIS A 667 -16.85 9.73 -15.39
N ARG A 668 -15.80 8.91 -15.54
CA ARG A 668 -14.42 9.29 -15.19
C ARG A 668 -13.91 10.49 -16.00
N ALA A 669 -14.26 10.61 -17.28
CA ALA A 669 -13.89 11.76 -18.11
C ALA A 669 -14.62 13.04 -17.66
N GLY A 670 -15.92 12.99 -17.41
CA GLY A 670 -16.69 14.12 -16.88
C GLY A 670 -16.16 14.62 -15.52
N ARG A 671 -15.71 13.70 -14.65
CA ARG A 671 -15.04 14.01 -13.38
C ARG A 671 -13.70 14.75 -13.52
N LYS A 672 -13.13 14.83 -14.74
CA LYS A 672 -11.91 15.59 -15.07
C LYS A 672 -12.19 16.87 -15.85
N ALA A 673 -13.34 16.97 -16.51
CA ALA A 673 -13.78 18.16 -17.23
C ALA A 673 -14.47 19.20 -16.32
N SER A 674 -14.92 18.77 -15.13
CA SER A 674 -15.39 19.69 -14.09
C SER A 674 -14.22 20.51 -13.52
N PRO A 675 -14.38 21.81 -13.24
CA PRO A 675 -13.35 22.60 -12.56
C PRO A 675 -12.94 21.94 -11.24
N PRO A 676 -11.64 21.88 -10.89
CA PRO A 676 -11.22 21.28 -9.64
C PRO A 676 -11.80 22.09 -8.46
N PRO A 677 -12.43 21.45 -7.45
CA PRO A 677 -12.64 22.13 -6.19
C PRO A 677 -11.29 22.58 -5.63
N VAL A 678 -11.26 23.73 -4.94
CA VAL A 678 -10.06 24.24 -4.27
C VAL A 678 -9.43 23.11 -3.44
N PRO A 679 -8.12 22.82 -3.57
CA PRO A 679 -7.51 21.71 -2.88
C PRO A 679 -7.73 21.80 -1.37
N ALA A 680 -8.32 20.76 -0.78
CA ALA A 680 -8.30 20.58 0.66
C ALA A 680 -6.82 20.48 1.12
N PRO A 681 -6.43 21.14 2.22
CA PRO A 681 -5.06 21.08 2.72
C PRO A 681 -4.69 19.62 3.02
N GLN A 682 -3.47 19.19 2.65
CA GLN A 682 -3.03 17.81 2.85
C GLN A 682 -2.56 17.57 4.29
N THR A 683 -3.48 17.71 5.24
CA THR A 683 -3.25 17.43 6.66
C THR A 683 -2.91 15.96 6.87
N SER A 684 -1.79 15.67 7.52
CA SER A 684 -1.50 14.32 8.04
C SER A 684 -2.12 14.13 9.44
N ASP A 685 -2.36 12.88 9.85
CA ASP A 685 -2.89 12.56 11.19
C ASP A 685 -2.01 13.08 12.35
N GLY A 686 -0.75 13.39 12.08
CA GLY A 686 0.18 13.98 13.05
C GLY A 686 -0.08 15.46 13.35
N ALA A 687 -0.69 16.21 12.41
CA ALA A 687 -0.82 17.67 12.51
C ALA A 687 -1.75 18.12 13.64
N ALA A 688 -2.88 17.42 13.85
CA ALA A 688 -3.76 17.64 15.00
C ALA A 688 -3.17 17.12 16.33
N GLY A 689 -1.99 16.49 16.31
CA GLY A 689 -1.43 15.71 17.42
C GLY A 689 -0.70 16.48 18.52
N ARG A 690 -0.41 17.78 18.37
CA ARG A 690 0.45 18.49 19.34
C ARG A 690 0.07 19.95 19.61
N VAL A 691 -0.61 20.17 20.73
CA VAL A 691 -0.68 21.49 21.40
C VAL A 691 0.29 21.45 22.57
N VAL A 692 1.42 22.14 22.44
CA VAL A 692 2.34 22.39 23.56
C VAL A 692 1.92 23.68 24.23
N ARG A 693 1.64 23.64 25.53
CA ARG A 693 1.32 24.84 26.34
C ARG A 693 2.61 25.37 26.98
N GLY A 694 2.78 26.69 27.02
CA GLY A 694 3.88 27.36 27.73
C GLY A 694 5.18 27.62 26.94
N THR A 695 5.22 27.43 25.62
CA THR A 695 6.44 27.64 24.81
C THR A 695 6.61 29.06 24.24
N PHE A 696 5.65 29.96 24.45
CA PHE A 696 5.64 31.30 23.85
C PHE A 696 5.67 32.40 24.91
N THR A 697 6.43 33.46 24.65
CA THR A 697 6.75 34.53 25.61
C THR A 697 6.06 35.86 25.32
N ARG A 698 5.39 35.97 24.16
CA ARG A 698 4.66 37.16 23.69
C ARG A 698 3.33 36.72 23.07
N CYS A 699 2.29 37.54 23.20
CA CYS A 699 1.03 37.31 22.49
C CYS A 699 1.19 37.50 20.98
N ALA A 700 0.33 36.85 20.20
CA ALA A 700 0.04 37.23 18.82
C ALA A 700 -0.64 38.62 18.79
N THR A 701 -0.71 39.22 17.59
CA THR A 701 -1.40 40.51 17.36
C THR A 701 -2.92 40.39 17.25
N GLY A 702 -3.47 39.18 17.24
CA GLY A 702 -4.91 38.92 17.14
C GLY A 702 -5.26 37.43 17.01
N GLU A 703 -6.50 37.16 16.66
CA GLU A 703 -7.01 35.82 16.35
C GLU A 703 -6.39 35.27 15.05
N GLN A 704 -6.08 33.97 15.02
CA GLN A 704 -5.58 33.30 13.81
C GLN A 704 -6.75 32.95 12.86
N PRO A 705 -6.54 32.89 11.53
CA PRO A 705 -7.61 32.69 10.54
C PRO A 705 -8.55 31.50 10.81
N GLY A 706 -8.05 30.36 11.28
CA GLY A 706 -8.84 29.18 11.64
C GLY A 706 -9.73 29.37 12.87
N ALA A 707 -9.21 30.05 13.90
CA ALA A 707 -9.98 30.37 15.10
C ALA A 707 -11.15 31.30 14.77
N ARG A 708 -10.89 32.30 13.92
CA ARG A 708 -11.93 33.18 13.36
C ARG A 708 -12.94 32.40 12.51
N ALA A 709 -12.49 31.53 11.61
CA ALA A 709 -13.37 30.75 10.74
C ALA A 709 -14.33 29.83 11.52
N MET A 710 -13.85 29.18 12.58
CA MET A 710 -14.69 28.40 13.50
C MET A 710 -15.68 29.29 14.27
N ALA A 711 -15.22 30.41 14.83
CA ALA A 711 -16.08 31.36 15.54
C ALA A 711 -17.18 31.92 14.63
N ASP A 712 -16.85 32.26 13.39
CA ASP A 712 -17.81 32.74 12.39
C ASP A 712 -18.75 31.64 11.92
N GLN A 713 -18.32 30.37 11.83
CA GLN A 713 -19.24 29.26 11.56
C GLN A 713 -20.24 29.08 12.71
N TRP A 714 -19.77 29.07 13.96
CA TRP A 714 -20.63 28.97 15.14
C TRP A 714 -21.65 30.11 15.22
N ARG A 715 -21.21 31.36 15.00
CA ARG A 715 -22.08 32.54 14.90
C ARG A 715 -23.15 32.37 13.81
N ARG A 716 -22.77 31.91 12.60
CA ARG A 716 -23.73 31.69 11.49
C ARG A 716 -24.74 30.56 11.77
N LEU A 717 -24.32 29.47 12.42
CA LEU A 717 -25.18 28.30 12.66
C LEU A 717 -26.06 28.42 13.92
N THR A 718 -25.68 29.26 14.89
CA THR A 718 -26.38 29.34 16.19
C THR A 718 -26.84 30.73 16.63
N GLY A 719 -26.32 31.79 16.00
CA GLY A 719 -26.50 33.17 16.47
C GLY A 719 -25.78 33.50 17.79
N ARG A 720 -25.04 32.55 18.39
CA ARG A 720 -24.39 32.75 19.69
C ARG A 720 -22.99 33.37 19.56
N GLN A 721 -22.54 33.95 20.67
CA GLN A 721 -21.21 34.53 20.78
C GLN A 721 -20.12 33.44 20.72
N ALA A 722 -18.95 33.86 20.25
CA ALA A 722 -17.73 33.08 20.26
C ALA A 722 -16.56 34.01 20.61
N GLY A 723 -15.80 33.66 21.65
CA GLY A 723 -14.54 34.31 22.01
C GLY A 723 -13.37 33.63 21.31
N THR A 724 -12.34 34.39 20.95
CA THR A 724 -11.21 33.93 20.12
C THR A 724 -9.89 34.40 20.71
N PHE A 725 -9.57 35.69 20.54
CA PHE A 725 -8.32 36.28 21.02
C PHE A 725 -8.47 36.98 22.37
N ASN A 726 -7.53 36.70 23.28
CA ASN A 726 -7.53 37.27 24.64
C ASN A 726 -6.11 37.24 25.22
N CYS A 727 -5.30 38.27 24.94
CA CYS A 727 -3.94 38.38 25.46
C CYS A 727 -3.94 38.63 26.98
N ARG A 728 -3.71 37.57 27.76
CA ARG A 728 -3.49 37.62 29.22
C ARG A 728 -2.35 36.66 29.58
N LYS A 729 -1.52 37.05 30.55
CA LYS A 729 -0.57 36.15 31.22
C LYS A 729 -1.33 35.14 32.08
N THR A 730 -0.85 33.90 32.09
CA THR A 730 -1.30 32.85 33.01
C THR A 730 -0.52 32.93 34.33
N GLU A 731 -0.93 32.14 35.32
CA GLU A 731 -0.22 31.99 36.60
C GLU A 731 1.23 31.50 36.42
N ALA A 732 1.53 30.80 35.32
CA ALA A 732 2.87 30.38 34.93
C ALA A 732 3.66 31.45 34.12
N GLY A 733 3.22 32.72 34.12
CA GLY A 733 3.89 33.87 33.48
C GLY A 733 3.79 33.94 31.95
N THR A 734 3.66 32.80 31.27
CA THR A 734 3.42 32.69 29.82
C THR A 734 1.98 33.09 29.46
N PRO A 735 1.69 33.57 28.23
CA PRO A 735 0.33 33.93 27.85
C PRO A 735 -0.58 32.69 27.66
N SER A 736 -1.89 32.89 27.74
CA SER A 736 -2.88 31.84 27.38
C SER A 736 -2.87 31.55 25.88
N LEU A 737 -3.33 30.37 25.44
CA LEU A 737 -3.43 30.00 24.02
C LEU A 737 -4.41 30.91 23.23
N HIS A 738 -5.39 31.53 23.89
CA HIS A 738 -6.17 32.65 23.33
C HIS A 738 -5.30 33.88 23.03
N GLY A 739 -4.20 34.08 23.75
CA GLY A 739 -3.18 35.07 23.46
C GLY A 739 -2.22 34.66 22.33
N GLU A 740 -2.19 33.39 21.93
CA GLU A 740 -1.57 32.92 20.68
C GLU A 740 -2.55 33.04 19.48
N GLY A 741 -3.84 33.26 19.78
CA GLY A 741 -4.93 33.40 18.81
C GLY A 741 -5.50 32.08 18.27
N ARG A 742 -5.19 30.93 18.91
CA ARG A 742 -5.52 29.58 18.41
C ARG A 742 -6.68 28.87 19.13
N SER A 743 -7.15 29.43 20.24
CA SER A 743 -8.24 28.86 21.04
C SER A 743 -9.56 29.59 20.80
N ILE A 744 -10.68 28.89 20.96
CA ILE A 744 -12.03 29.40 20.70
C ILE A 744 -12.99 28.98 21.80
N ASP A 745 -13.74 29.94 22.36
CA ASP A 745 -14.78 29.76 23.39
C ASP A 745 -16.17 29.95 22.79
N LEU A 746 -16.80 28.86 22.35
CA LEU A 746 -18.10 28.83 21.68
C LEU A 746 -19.23 28.82 22.72
N HIS A 747 -19.94 29.94 22.89
CA HIS A 747 -20.85 30.09 24.03
C HIS A 747 -22.14 29.27 23.85
N ALA A 748 -22.41 28.38 24.79
CA ALA A 748 -23.62 27.53 24.90
C ALA A 748 -23.75 26.99 26.32
N ARG A 749 -24.94 27.06 26.91
CA ARG A 749 -25.17 26.59 28.29
C ARG A 749 -25.70 25.17 28.37
N VAL A 750 -25.10 24.37 29.25
CA VAL A 750 -25.52 23.01 29.60
C VAL A 750 -26.90 23.00 30.26
N ASP A 751 -27.25 24.05 31.02
CA ASP A 751 -28.56 24.18 31.69
C ASP A 751 -29.72 24.54 30.75
N ARG A 752 -29.45 24.81 29.46
CA ARG A 752 -30.47 25.05 28.44
C ARG A 752 -30.45 23.92 27.41
N PRO A 753 -31.42 22.99 27.42
CA PRO A 753 -31.39 21.79 26.59
C PRO A 753 -31.17 22.03 25.09
N ALA A 754 -31.73 23.10 24.52
CA ALA A 754 -31.53 23.45 23.11
C ALA A 754 -30.11 23.96 22.79
N GLU A 755 -29.49 24.73 23.71
CA GLU A 755 -28.09 25.14 23.54
C GLU A 755 -27.16 23.95 23.72
N LYS A 756 -27.40 23.13 24.75
CA LYS A 756 -26.65 21.91 25.00
C LYS A 756 -26.72 20.93 23.82
N ALA A 757 -27.89 20.69 23.24
CA ALA A 757 -28.04 19.78 22.11
C ALA A 757 -27.26 20.24 20.86
N GLN A 758 -27.25 21.54 20.56
CA GLN A 758 -26.44 22.09 19.46
C GLN A 758 -24.94 22.05 19.78
N ALA A 759 -24.55 22.29 21.04
CA ALA A 759 -23.17 22.17 21.49
C ALA A 759 -22.66 20.72 21.41
N ASP A 760 -23.43 19.75 21.91
CA ASP A 760 -23.14 18.32 21.81
C ASP A 760 -22.99 17.89 20.34
N ALA A 761 -23.85 18.39 19.44
CA ALA A 761 -23.76 18.12 18.01
C ALA A 761 -22.52 18.72 17.36
N TYR A 762 -22.15 19.97 17.69
CA TYR A 762 -20.94 20.62 17.16
C TYR A 762 -19.67 19.91 17.66
N VAL A 763 -19.65 19.53 18.93
CA VAL A 763 -18.57 18.75 19.54
C VAL A 763 -18.43 17.37 18.89
N ALA A 764 -19.52 16.63 18.68
CA ALA A 764 -19.49 15.34 17.99
C ALA A 764 -19.02 15.45 16.53
N TRP A 765 -19.42 16.52 15.83
CA TRP A 765 -18.93 16.84 14.48
C TRP A 765 -17.44 17.19 14.48
N MET A 766 -16.98 18.02 15.43
CA MET A 766 -15.57 18.36 15.59
C MET A 766 -14.71 17.13 15.89
N GLN A 767 -15.15 16.23 16.77
CA GLN A 767 -14.44 14.96 17.04
C GLN A 767 -14.38 14.07 15.80
N SER A 768 -15.45 14.02 15.01
CA SER A 768 -15.56 13.18 13.80
C SER A 768 -14.74 13.70 12.62
N ASN A 769 -14.45 15.01 12.58
CA ASN A 769 -13.71 15.68 11.51
C ASN A 769 -12.39 16.31 12.02
N ALA A 770 -11.86 15.84 13.17
CA ALA A 770 -10.79 16.52 13.90
C ALA A 770 -9.48 16.70 13.11
N VAL A 771 -9.21 15.83 12.12
CA VAL A 771 -8.07 15.96 11.21
C VAL A 771 -8.30 17.08 10.19
N GLU A 772 -9.41 17.04 9.46
CA GLU A 772 -9.78 18.05 8.43
C GLU A 772 -10.04 19.43 9.04
N LEU A 773 -10.53 19.49 10.28
CA LEU A 773 -10.74 20.71 11.07
C LEU A 773 -9.50 21.11 11.90
N GLN A 774 -8.48 20.25 11.98
CA GLN A 774 -7.27 20.44 12.79
C GLN A 774 -7.53 20.76 14.28
N VAL A 775 -8.57 20.12 14.86
CA VAL A 775 -8.96 20.25 16.27
C VAL A 775 -8.11 19.33 17.13
N ALA A 776 -7.31 19.91 18.03
CA ALA A 776 -6.35 19.18 18.84
C ALA A 776 -6.81 18.92 20.29
N TYR A 777 -7.61 19.83 20.86
CA TYR A 777 -8.13 19.75 22.24
C TYR A 777 -9.54 20.34 22.32
N ILE A 778 -10.41 19.76 23.15
CA ILE A 778 -11.78 20.24 23.43
C ILE A 778 -12.07 20.12 24.93
N ILE A 779 -12.71 21.12 25.53
CA ILE A 779 -13.37 21.01 26.85
C ILE A 779 -14.85 21.36 26.69
N TRP A 780 -15.72 20.51 27.20
CA TRP A 780 -17.16 20.73 27.24
C TRP A 780 -17.80 19.98 28.42
N ASN A 781 -18.67 20.66 29.16
CA ASN A 781 -19.51 20.08 30.22
C ASN A 781 -18.74 19.13 31.16
N HIS A 782 -17.82 19.67 31.96
CA HIS A 782 -16.96 18.90 32.88
C HIS A 782 -16.04 17.83 32.25
N ASN A 783 -15.96 17.72 30.92
CA ASN A 783 -15.16 16.71 30.24
C ASN A 783 -14.17 17.34 29.26
N GLN A 784 -13.03 16.67 29.07
CA GLN A 784 -11.96 17.05 28.15
C GLN A 784 -11.66 15.90 27.16
N TRP A 785 -11.35 16.26 25.93
CA TRP A 785 -10.93 15.35 24.87
C TRP A 785 -9.75 15.94 24.10
N SER A 786 -8.91 15.10 23.51
CA SER A 786 -7.78 15.55 22.70
C SER A 786 -7.41 14.54 21.63
N TRP A 787 -7.02 15.01 20.44
CA TRP A 787 -6.62 14.14 19.34
C TRP A 787 -5.41 13.27 19.73
N ALA A 788 -4.44 13.85 20.43
CA ALA A 788 -3.25 13.15 20.95
C ALA A 788 -3.57 11.95 21.86
N ARG A 789 -4.73 11.96 22.56
CA ARG A 789 -5.16 10.90 23.49
C ARG A 789 -6.59 10.42 23.16
N ARG A 790 -6.93 10.39 21.88
CA ARG A 790 -8.29 10.09 21.37
C ARG A 790 -8.77 8.67 21.66
N ALA A 791 -7.84 7.71 21.77
CA ALA A 791 -8.14 6.31 22.10
C ALA A 791 -8.72 6.14 23.51
N GLU A 792 -8.47 7.07 24.42
CA GLU A 792 -9.03 7.08 25.77
C GLU A 792 -10.44 7.67 25.85
N GLY A 793 -10.96 8.22 24.74
CA GLY A 793 -12.25 8.90 24.70
C GLY A 793 -12.28 10.20 25.52
N TRP A 794 -13.42 10.48 26.14
CA TRP A 794 -13.62 11.63 27.03
C TRP A 794 -13.07 11.33 28.43
N ARG A 795 -12.30 12.27 28.99
CA ARG A 795 -11.81 12.24 30.38
C ARG A 795 -12.49 13.32 31.22
N PRO A 796 -12.64 13.13 32.54
CA PRO A 796 -13.02 14.21 33.45
C PRO A 796 -12.08 15.42 33.37
N TYR A 797 -12.65 16.61 33.47
CA TYR A 797 -11.93 17.88 33.63
C TYR A 797 -12.14 18.42 35.05
N THR A 798 -11.04 18.63 35.77
CA THR A 798 -11.04 18.84 37.24
C THR A 798 -10.65 20.24 37.68
N LEU A 799 -10.35 21.16 36.76
CA LEU A 799 -9.97 22.54 37.09
C LEU A 799 -11.20 23.43 37.33
N ALA A 800 -10.99 24.61 37.91
CA ALA A 800 -12.05 25.44 38.49
C ALA A 800 -13.15 25.88 37.50
N ASN A 801 -12.81 26.17 36.24
CA ASN A 801 -13.82 26.48 35.21
C ASN A 801 -14.45 25.19 34.69
N LYS A 802 -15.76 25.02 34.90
CA LYS A 802 -16.49 23.79 34.58
C LYS A 802 -16.85 23.65 33.10
N HIS A 803 -16.67 24.70 32.29
CA HIS A 803 -17.01 24.73 30.85
C HIS A 803 -18.46 24.30 30.62
N THR A 804 -19.39 24.92 31.35
CA THR A 804 -20.84 24.60 31.33
C THR A 804 -21.68 25.69 30.67
N ASP A 805 -21.03 26.74 30.19
CA ASP A 805 -21.54 27.95 29.53
C ASP A 805 -20.84 28.24 28.19
N HIS A 806 -19.78 27.50 27.86
CA HIS A 806 -19.08 27.51 26.57
C HIS A 806 -18.37 26.17 26.31
N ILE A 807 -18.20 25.82 25.04
CA ILE A 807 -17.21 24.83 24.58
C ILE A 807 -15.89 25.58 24.40
N HIS A 808 -14.79 25.06 24.95
CA HIS A 808 -13.44 25.54 24.68
C HIS A 808 -12.73 24.61 23.69
N VAL A 809 -12.06 25.14 22.67
CA VAL A 809 -11.39 24.38 21.61
C VAL A 809 -9.99 24.94 21.35
N ASP A 810 -8.96 24.09 21.28
CA ASP A 810 -7.63 24.46 20.75
C ASP A 810 -7.41 23.87 19.35
N LEU A 811 -7.02 24.72 18.39
CA LEU A 811 -6.58 24.29 17.06
C LEU A 811 -5.06 24.01 17.02
N SER A 812 -4.65 23.11 16.12
CA SER A 812 -3.24 22.96 15.74
C SER A 812 -2.70 24.24 15.10
N TRP A 813 -1.37 24.36 14.97
CA TRP A 813 -0.77 25.50 14.26
C TRP A 813 -1.09 25.49 12.75
N GLU A 814 -1.35 24.31 12.16
CA GLU A 814 -1.80 24.17 10.78
C GLU A 814 -3.24 24.67 10.64
N GLY A 815 -4.16 24.17 11.47
CA GLY A 815 -5.57 24.59 11.46
C GLY A 815 -5.80 26.06 11.79
N ALA A 816 -5.01 26.60 12.70
CA ALA A 816 -5.07 28.01 13.07
C ALA A 816 -4.66 28.93 11.91
N ARG A 817 -3.65 28.56 11.12
CA ARG A 817 -3.18 29.35 9.95
C ARG A 817 -4.03 29.10 8.71
N ASN A 818 -4.40 27.85 8.47
CA ASN A 818 -5.08 27.38 7.27
C ASN A 818 -6.52 26.95 7.64
N PRO A 819 -7.52 27.84 7.51
CA PRO A 819 -8.90 27.52 7.88
C PRO A 819 -9.47 26.43 6.98
N SER A 820 -9.95 25.34 7.58
CA SER A 820 -10.59 24.23 6.88
C SER A 820 -11.77 24.69 6.01
N PRO A 821 -11.92 24.19 4.76
CA PRO A 821 -13.12 24.42 3.95
C PRO A 821 -14.41 23.98 4.65
N LEU A 822 -14.34 23.01 5.58
CA LEU A 822 -15.48 22.56 6.37
C LEU A 822 -16.08 23.67 7.26
N PHE A 823 -15.34 24.72 7.63
CA PHE A 823 -15.88 25.87 8.35
C PHE A 823 -16.86 26.72 7.51
N GLN A 824 -16.95 26.48 6.19
CA GLN A 824 -17.95 27.10 5.31
C GLN A 824 -19.24 26.28 5.19
N SER A 825 -19.20 24.98 5.51
CA SER A 825 -20.33 24.06 5.39
C SER A 825 -21.30 24.10 6.58
N GLY A 826 -22.46 23.45 6.45
CA GLY A 826 -23.44 23.30 7.54
C GLY A 826 -23.17 22.07 8.41
N VAL A 827 -23.37 22.19 9.72
CA VAL A 827 -23.17 21.07 10.67
C VAL A 827 -24.48 20.31 10.93
N PRO A 828 -24.49 18.96 10.80
CA PRO A 828 -25.65 18.14 11.12
C PRO A 828 -26.21 18.39 12.53
N GLY A 829 -27.53 18.55 12.64
CA GLY A 829 -28.21 18.79 13.92
C GLY A 829 -28.22 20.23 14.43
N ILE A 830 -27.56 21.18 13.74
CA ILE A 830 -27.50 22.59 14.19
C ILE A 830 -28.31 23.52 13.26
N GLY A 831 -28.27 23.26 11.94
CA GLY A 831 -29.14 23.90 10.95
C GLY A 831 -28.41 24.83 9.99
N GLY A 832 -28.74 24.76 8.68
CA GLY A 832 -28.08 25.55 7.64
C GLY A 832 -28.14 24.90 6.25
N GLY A 833 -29.33 24.62 5.75
CA GLY A 833 -29.58 23.96 4.46
C GLY A 833 -30.86 23.14 4.48
N THR A 834 -31.70 23.26 3.45
CA THR A 834 -33.05 22.67 3.43
C THR A 834 -33.05 21.17 3.17
N ALA A 835 -33.54 20.39 4.12
CA ALA A 835 -34.12 19.07 3.85
C ALA A 835 -35.58 19.23 3.36
N PRO A 836 -36.11 18.31 2.52
CA PRO A 836 -37.54 18.26 2.21
C PRO A 836 -38.39 18.09 3.48
N ALA A 837 -39.54 18.77 3.53
CA ALA A 837 -40.32 18.92 4.76
C ALA A 837 -40.94 17.60 5.28
N PRO A 838 -40.93 17.34 6.60
CA PRO A 838 -41.70 16.27 7.21
C PRO A 838 -43.18 16.65 7.34
N PRO A 839 -44.12 15.67 7.24
CA PRO A 839 -45.52 15.90 7.61
C PRO A 839 -45.68 16.12 9.12
N ALA A 840 -46.76 16.80 9.49
CA ALA A 840 -46.98 17.44 10.80
C ALA A 840 -47.52 16.47 11.90
N PRO A 841 -47.72 16.93 13.16
CA PRO A 841 -47.37 16.10 14.34
C PRO A 841 -48.56 15.47 15.09
N GLN A 842 -48.23 14.67 16.11
CA GLN A 842 -49.16 14.29 17.20
C GLN A 842 -48.59 14.67 18.59
N PRO A 843 -49.44 14.75 19.64
CA PRO A 843 -49.10 15.39 20.93
C PRO A 843 -48.10 14.57 21.81
N PRO A 844 -47.56 15.17 22.90
CA PRO A 844 -46.41 14.63 23.62
C PRO A 844 -46.71 13.42 24.53
N SER A 845 -45.77 12.48 24.56
CA SER A 845 -45.82 11.25 25.36
C SER A 845 -45.47 11.43 26.85
N PRO A 846 -45.97 10.55 27.72
CA PRO A 846 -45.35 10.26 29.02
C PRO A 846 -43.95 9.60 28.89
N VAL A 847 -43.24 9.54 30.01
CA VAL A 847 -41.85 9.06 30.16
C VAL A 847 -41.68 7.58 29.74
N PRO A 848 -40.57 7.17 29.10
CA PRO A 848 -40.51 5.92 28.32
C PRO A 848 -40.07 4.66 29.08
N PRO A 849 -40.57 3.47 28.70
CA PRO A 849 -39.91 2.18 28.95
C PRO A 849 -38.81 1.87 27.92
N SER A 850 -38.00 0.84 28.20
CA SER A 850 -36.78 0.40 27.47
C SER A 850 -36.82 0.41 25.92
N PRO A 851 -35.66 0.60 25.26
CA PRO A 851 -35.55 0.64 23.80
C PRO A 851 -35.99 -0.65 23.11
N ALA A 852 -36.80 -0.50 22.06
CA ALA A 852 -37.31 -1.59 21.23
C ALA A 852 -36.23 -2.18 20.29
N PRO A 853 -36.34 -3.47 19.89
CA PRO A 853 -35.34 -4.13 19.05
C PRO A 853 -35.31 -3.61 17.60
N PRO A 854 -34.18 -3.79 16.88
CA PRO A 854 -34.02 -3.31 15.51
C PRO A 854 -34.99 -3.98 14.52
N LYS A 855 -35.52 -3.20 13.57
CA LYS A 855 -36.39 -3.71 12.49
C LYS A 855 -35.67 -4.76 11.63
N PRO A 856 -36.41 -5.75 11.08
CA PRO A 856 -35.83 -7.03 10.66
C PRO A 856 -35.03 -6.95 9.35
N ALA A 857 -34.12 -7.90 9.20
CA ALA A 857 -33.50 -8.21 7.92
C ALA A 857 -34.55 -8.74 6.92
N GLY A 858 -34.29 -8.55 5.62
CA GLY A 858 -35.15 -9.08 4.55
C GLY A 858 -35.33 -10.60 4.60
N PRO A 859 -36.40 -11.14 3.99
CA PRO A 859 -36.76 -12.55 4.10
C PRO A 859 -35.65 -13.49 3.63
N ALA A 860 -35.52 -14.64 4.29
CA ALA A 860 -34.49 -15.62 3.97
C ALA A 860 -34.58 -16.10 2.49
N PRO A 861 -33.44 -16.47 1.87
CA PRO A 861 -33.41 -16.91 0.47
C PRO A 861 -34.39 -18.05 0.18
N ALA A 862 -34.95 -18.08 -1.03
CA ALA A 862 -35.98 -19.05 -1.41
C ALA A 862 -35.57 -20.50 -1.07
N HIS A 863 -34.39 -20.95 -1.48
CA HIS A 863 -33.89 -22.31 -1.18
C HIS A 863 -33.75 -22.63 0.32
N VAL A 864 -33.51 -21.63 1.18
CA VAL A 864 -33.48 -21.79 2.64
C VAL A 864 -34.92 -22.02 3.13
N ARG A 865 -35.86 -21.17 2.71
CA ARG A 865 -37.29 -21.31 3.02
C ARG A 865 -37.87 -22.62 2.50
N ASP A 866 -37.44 -23.09 1.33
CA ASP A 866 -37.88 -24.35 0.74
C ASP A 866 -37.35 -25.56 1.51
N PHE A 867 -36.08 -25.54 1.91
CA PHE A 867 -35.48 -26.59 2.76
C PHE A 867 -36.16 -26.64 4.14
N VAL A 868 -36.33 -25.49 4.78
CA VAL A 868 -36.98 -25.38 6.10
C VAL A 868 -38.43 -25.83 6.05
N ARG A 869 -39.23 -25.32 5.11
CA ARG A 869 -40.61 -25.74 4.86
C ARG A 869 -40.76 -27.24 4.63
N ARG A 870 -39.75 -27.89 4.03
CA ARG A 870 -39.79 -29.32 3.68
C ARG A 870 -39.31 -30.25 4.79
N TYR A 871 -38.41 -29.79 5.67
CA TYR A 871 -37.71 -30.66 6.61
C TYR A 871 -37.76 -30.21 8.09
N ALA A 872 -38.16 -28.97 8.40
CA ALA A 872 -38.37 -28.55 9.79
C ALA A 872 -39.45 -29.37 10.52
N PRO A 873 -40.61 -29.72 9.92
CA PRO A 873 -41.59 -30.58 10.57
C PRO A 873 -41.02 -31.95 10.93
N GLU A 874 -40.15 -32.50 10.07
CA GLU A 874 -39.48 -33.79 10.29
C GLU A 874 -38.51 -33.71 11.47
N ALA A 875 -37.69 -32.65 11.53
CA ALA A 875 -36.75 -32.43 12.63
C ALA A 875 -37.47 -32.15 13.97
N GLN A 876 -38.60 -31.45 13.92
CA GLN A 876 -39.45 -31.16 15.10
C GLN A 876 -40.10 -32.44 15.65
N ARG A 877 -40.56 -33.36 14.79
CA ARG A 877 -41.02 -34.71 15.22
C ARG A 877 -39.88 -35.59 15.73
N GLY A 878 -38.65 -35.36 15.25
CA GLY A 878 -37.43 -36.01 15.75
C GLY A 878 -37.02 -35.58 17.16
N GLN A 879 -37.11 -34.28 17.50
CA GLN A 879 -36.65 -33.73 18.79
C GLN A 879 -37.16 -34.46 20.05
N PRO A 880 -38.46 -34.73 20.26
CA PRO A 880 -38.91 -35.39 21.49
C PRO A 880 -38.40 -36.84 21.60
N LYS A 881 -38.11 -37.50 20.46
CA LYS A 881 -37.56 -38.85 20.40
C LYS A 881 -36.06 -38.84 20.74
N SER A 882 -35.29 -37.96 20.11
CA SER A 882 -33.83 -37.90 20.21
C SER A 882 -33.29 -37.05 21.37
N GLY A 883 -34.09 -36.13 21.91
CA GLY A 883 -33.65 -35.05 22.80
C GLY A 883 -32.67 -34.06 22.17
N VAL A 884 -32.38 -34.17 20.87
CA VAL A 884 -31.54 -33.21 20.13
C VAL A 884 -32.45 -32.06 19.67
N PRO A 885 -32.09 -30.79 19.91
CA PRO A 885 -32.92 -29.67 19.45
C PRO A 885 -33.12 -29.69 17.93
N TRP A 886 -34.36 -29.52 17.47
CA TRP A 886 -34.75 -29.64 16.06
C TRP A 886 -33.93 -28.71 15.16
N LEU A 887 -33.64 -27.49 15.67
CA LEU A 887 -32.83 -26.48 14.99
C LEU A 887 -31.38 -26.93 14.77
N VAL A 888 -30.80 -27.70 15.70
CA VAL A 888 -29.46 -28.28 15.54
C VAL A 888 -29.48 -29.40 14.51
N THR A 889 -30.45 -30.32 14.60
CA THR A 889 -30.60 -31.42 13.63
C THR A 889 -30.84 -30.90 12.22
N LEU A 890 -31.71 -29.90 12.05
CA LEU A 890 -31.96 -29.27 10.76
C LEU A 890 -30.79 -28.40 10.28
N GLY A 891 -30.08 -27.73 11.20
CA GLY A 891 -28.88 -26.94 10.91
C GLY A 891 -27.73 -27.80 10.40
N GLN A 892 -27.47 -28.94 11.04
CA GLN A 892 -26.50 -29.92 10.56
C GLN A 892 -26.96 -30.52 9.23
N ALA A 893 -28.23 -30.94 9.11
CA ALA A 893 -28.76 -31.46 7.85
C ALA A 893 -28.65 -30.47 6.68
N ALA A 894 -28.87 -29.17 6.93
CA ALA A 894 -28.67 -28.10 5.95
C ALA A 894 -27.20 -27.90 5.58
N LEU A 895 -26.29 -27.97 6.56
CA LEU A 895 -24.85 -27.80 6.36
C LEU A 895 -24.25 -28.98 5.56
N GLU A 896 -24.37 -30.20 6.08
CA GLU A 896 -23.71 -31.39 5.51
C GLU A 896 -24.23 -31.73 4.09
N SER A 897 -25.53 -31.57 3.84
CA SER A 897 -26.15 -31.88 2.54
C SER A 897 -26.20 -30.71 1.54
N GLY A 898 -25.72 -29.51 1.93
CA GLY A 898 -25.81 -28.30 1.12
C GLY A 898 -27.26 -27.87 0.81
N TRP A 899 -28.08 -27.71 1.85
CA TRP A 899 -29.52 -27.43 1.80
C TRP A 899 -30.31 -28.50 1.02
N GLY A 900 -30.05 -29.78 1.32
CA GLY A 900 -30.75 -30.93 0.76
C GLY A 900 -30.32 -31.34 -0.65
N LYS A 901 -29.41 -30.60 -1.28
CA LYS A 901 -28.95 -30.85 -2.67
C LYS A 901 -28.11 -32.12 -2.81
N LYS A 902 -27.54 -32.62 -1.71
CA LYS A 902 -26.71 -33.83 -1.65
C LYS A 902 -27.11 -34.74 -0.48
N ALA A 903 -28.38 -35.18 -0.45
CA ALA A 903 -28.89 -36.15 0.52
C ALA A 903 -29.44 -37.41 -0.18
N PRO A 904 -28.59 -38.23 -0.84
CA PRO A 904 -29.04 -39.45 -1.52
C PRO A 904 -29.70 -40.41 -0.51
N ARG A 905 -30.88 -40.93 -0.86
CA ARG A 905 -31.78 -41.69 0.04
C ARG A 905 -31.85 -41.10 1.47
N PHE A 906 -32.07 -39.79 1.54
CA PHE A 906 -32.18 -38.98 2.75
C PHE A 906 -30.98 -39.03 3.72
N ASN A 907 -29.80 -39.49 3.30
CA ASN A 907 -28.62 -39.45 4.17
C ASN A 907 -28.01 -38.04 4.20
N PHE A 908 -28.62 -37.15 4.99
CA PHE A 908 -28.22 -35.76 5.11
C PHE A 908 -26.84 -35.57 5.75
N PHE A 909 -26.42 -36.46 6.65
CA PHE A 909 -25.23 -36.27 7.51
C PHE A 909 -24.04 -37.18 7.13
N GLY A 910 -24.11 -37.92 6.02
CA GLY A 910 -23.04 -38.82 5.60
C GLY A 910 -22.79 -39.99 6.56
N ILE A 911 -23.81 -40.51 7.25
CA ILE A 911 -23.62 -41.60 8.23
C ILE A 911 -23.27 -42.90 7.50
N LYS A 912 -22.12 -43.50 7.84
CA LYS A 912 -21.67 -44.79 7.31
C LYS A 912 -22.51 -45.97 7.81
N ALA A 913 -22.71 -46.96 6.95
CA ALA A 913 -23.35 -48.22 7.28
C ALA A 913 -22.28 -49.23 7.74
N LYS A 914 -22.59 -50.01 8.78
CA LYS A 914 -21.77 -51.17 9.17
C LYS A 914 -22.16 -52.37 8.32
N ALA A 915 -21.29 -53.37 8.21
CA ALA A 915 -21.59 -54.61 7.47
C ALA A 915 -22.86 -55.34 7.96
N SER A 916 -23.24 -55.15 9.23
CA SER A 916 -24.49 -55.66 9.83
C SER A 916 -25.76 -54.87 9.49
N VAL A 917 -25.67 -53.77 8.74
CA VAL A 917 -26.84 -53.06 8.20
C VAL A 917 -27.35 -53.81 6.96
N PRO A 918 -28.65 -54.16 6.88
CA PRO A 918 -29.23 -54.85 5.72
C PRO A 918 -28.97 -54.14 4.40
N GLU A 919 -28.80 -54.90 3.32
CA GLU A 919 -28.51 -54.41 1.96
C GLU A 919 -29.49 -53.30 1.52
N SER A 920 -30.77 -53.46 1.81
CA SER A 920 -31.84 -52.50 1.49
C SER A 920 -31.73 -51.16 2.21
N GLN A 921 -31.04 -51.12 3.36
CA GLN A 921 -30.82 -49.96 4.23
C GLN A 921 -29.41 -49.36 4.10
N ARG A 922 -28.61 -49.84 3.13
CA ARG A 922 -27.33 -49.23 2.73
C ARG A 922 -27.34 -48.79 1.28
N GLN A 923 -26.38 -47.94 0.93
CA GLN A 923 -26.13 -47.45 -0.42
C GLN A 923 -24.63 -47.22 -0.58
N LEU A 924 -24.09 -47.56 -1.74
CA LEU A 924 -22.68 -47.40 -2.04
C LEU A 924 -22.45 -45.99 -2.62
N LEU A 925 -21.73 -45.12 -1.90
CA LEU A 925 -21.48 -43.73 -2.32
C LEU A 925 -19.98 -43.43 -2.38
N GLN A 926 -19.61 -42.59 -3.35
CA GLN A 926 -18.25 -42.09 -3.47
C GLN A 926 -17.95 -41.04 -2.38
N THR A 927 -16.96 -41.34 -1.55
CA THR A 927 -16.44 -40.48 -0.48
C THR A 927 -14.96 -40.16 -0.71
N ARG A 928 -14.39 -39.29 0.13
CA ARG A 928 -12.94 -39.11 0.26
C ARG A 928 -12.53 -39.30 1.70
N GLU A 929 -11.50 -40.10 1.91
CA GLU A 929 -10.96 -40.42 3.23
C GLU A 929 -9.46 -40.09 3.24
N VAL A 930 -8.89 -39.89 4.43
CA VAL A 930 -7.44 -39.76 4.61
C VAL A 930 -7.01 -40.78 5.63
N LEU A 931 -6.21 -41.77 5.22
CA LEU A 931 -5.68 -42.80 6.12
C LEU A 931 -4.17 -42.68 6.24
N ASN A 932 -3.62 -43.17 7.35
CA ASN A 932 -2.18 -43.16 7.63
C ASN A 932 -1.44 -44.38 7.03
N HIS A 933 -2.05 -45.09 6.06
CA HIS A 933 -1.49 -46.29 5.44
C HIS A 933 -2.09 -46.55 4.03
N PRO A 934 -1.37 -47.20 3.11
CA PRO A 934 -1.83 -47.47 1.73
C PRO A 934 -2.83 -48.64 1.60
N ASN A 935 -3.04 -49.40 2.68
CA ASN A 935 -3.83 -50.65 2.66
C ASN A 935 -5.23 -50.49 3.29
N GLY A 936 -5.91 -49.37 3.02
CA GLY A 936 -7.29 -49.13 3.44
C GLY A 936 -8.29 -50.10 2.81
N GLN A 937 -8.94 -50.91 3.66
CA GLN A 937 -10.01 -51.82 3.23
C GLN A 937 -11.32 -51.06 2.99
N PHE A 938 -11.68 -50.89 1.72
CA PHE A 938 -12.95 -50.29 1.29
C PHE A 938 -13.67 -51.21 0.29
N PRO A 939 -15.01 -51.11 0.15
CA PRO A 939 -15.77 -51.92 -0.81
C PRO A 939 -15.33 -51.76 -2.28
N ASP A 940 -14.91 -50.55 -2.67
CA ASP A 940 -14.40 -50.23 -4.00
C ASP A 940 -13.46 -49.00 -3.91
N VAL A 941 -12.26 -49.12 -4.48
CA VAL A 941 -11.18 -48.13 -4.40
C VAL A 941 -10.95 -47.52 -5.77
N ILE A 942 -11.34 -46.26 -5.95
CA ILE A 942 -11.24 -45.55 -7.24
C ILE A 942 -9.83 -44.99 -7.45
N SER A 943 -9.22 -44.43 -6.40
CA SER A 943 -7.81 -44.00 -6.43
C SER A 943 -7.25 -43.86 -5.02
N VAL A 944 -6.01 -44.27 -4.84
CA VAL A 944 -5.19 -43.93 -3.66
C VAL A 944 -4.09 -42.97 -4.14
N THR A 945 -3.83 -41.91 -3.39
CA THR A 945 -2.74 -40.96 -3.71
C THR A 945 -1.97 -40.64 -2.44
N PRO A 946 -0.65 -40.92 -2.37
CA PRO A 946 0.17 -40.49 -1.23
C PRO A 946 0.18 -38.97 -1.10
N ARG A 947 0.47 -38.49 0.10
CA ARG A 947 0.51 -37.08 0.47
C ARG A 947 1.88 -36.76 1.10
N PRO A 948 2.38 -35.52 0.98
CA PRO A 948 3.60 -35.08 1.66
C PRO A 948 3.57 -35.12 3.20
N ASP A 949 2.43 -35.46 3.83
CA ASP A 949 2.29 -35.63 5.29
C ASP A 949 2.26 -37.11 5.72
N GLY A 950 2.81 -38.02 4.90
CA GLY A 950 2.91 -39.46 5.18
C GLY A 950 1.57 -40.22 5.13
N LYS A 951 0.51 -39.58 4.63
CA LYS A 951 -0.85 -40.13 4.58
C LYS A 951 -1.30 -40.37 3.15
N TYR A 952 -2.45 -40.99 2.99
CA TYR A 952 -3.01 -41.37 1.70
C TYR A 952 -4.40 -40.77 1.53
N ASN A 953 -4.57 -39.93 0.51
CA ASN A 953 -5.87 -39.50 0.04
C ASN A 953 -6.54 -40.67 -0.69
N TYR A 954 -7.64 -41.16 -0.14
CA TYR A 954 -8.51 -42.12 -0.80
C TYR A 954 -9.65 -41.40 -1.51
N VAL A 955 -9.90 -41.78 -2.77
CA VAL A 955 -11.20 -41.65 -3.41
C VAL A 955 -11.76 -43.06 -3.50
N VAL A 956 -12.84 -43.33 -2.77
CA VAL A 956 -13.38 -44.68 -2.57
C VAL A 956 -14.89 -44.64 -2.66
N ARG A 957 -15.49 -45.77 -2.99
CA ARG A 957 -16.90 -46.04 -2.75
C ARG A 957 -17.02 -46.83 -1.45
N ASP A 958 -17.77 -46.28 -0.51
CA ASP A 958 -17.98 -46.86 0.82
C ASP A 958 -19.48 -47.02 1.09
N TRP A 959 -19.85 -47.88 2.04
CA TRP A 959 -21.24 -48.13 2.39
C TRP A 959 -21.76 -47.05 3.35
N PHE A 960 -22.72 -46.28 2.87
CA PHE A 960 -23.47 -45.30 3.65
C PHE A 960 -24.86 -45.81 3.98
N ARG A 961 -25.45 -45.33 5.08
CA ARG A 961 -26.85 -45.64 5.42
C ARG A 961 -27.79 -45.05 4.36
N ALA A 962 -28.92 -45.69 4.14
CA ALA A 962 -29.96 -45.28 3.22
C ALA A 962 -31.31 -45.39 3.92
N TYR A 963 -32.02 -44.26 4.01
CA TYR A 963 -33.26 -44.15 4.77
C TYR A 963 -34.46 -44.09 3.82
N SER A 964 -35.65 -44.42 4.33
CA SER A 964 -36.94 -44.27 3.66
C SER A 964 -37.47 -42.83 3.71
N SER A 965 -37.07 -42.05 4.72
CA SER A 965 -37.58 -40.71 4.98
C SER A 965 -36.55 -39.81 5.68
N ALA A 966 -36.83 -38.50 5.70
CA ALA A 966 -36.04 -37.54 6.48
C ALA A 966 -36.23 -37.71 8.00
N GLU A 967 -37.44 -38.05 8.48
CA GLU A 967 -37.68 -38.31 9.90
C GLU A 967 -36.85 -39.50 10.41
N GLU A 968 -36.71 -40.57 9.62
CA GLU A 968 -35.85 -41.72 9.93
C GLU A 968 -34.37 -41.31 10.02
N ALA A 969 -33.87 -40.56 9.03
CA ALA A 969 -32.49 -40.06 9.02
C ALA A 969 -32.18 -39.14 10.22
N PHE A 970 -33.13 -38.26 10.57
CA PHE A 970 -33.02 -37.35 11.71
C PHE A 970 -33.11 -38.08 13.05
N GLY A 971 -33.93 -39.12 13.14
CA GLY A 971 -34.00 -40.02 14.29
C GLY A 971 -32.70 -40.80 14.51
N ASP A 972 -32.12 -41.37 13.45
CA ASP A 972 -30.86 -42.12 13.53
C ASP A 972 -29.66 -41.22 13.86
N HIS A 973 -29.59 -40.02 13.30
CA HIS A 973 -28.61 -39.00 13.72
C HIS A 973 -28.77 -38.63 15.21
N GLY A 974 -30.00 -38.47 15.68
CA GLY A 974 -30.30 -38.25 17.10
C GLY A 974 -29.83 -39.39 17.99
N ASN A 975 -30.04 -40.63 17.56
CA ASN A 975 -29.58 -41.84 18.26
C ASN A 975 -28.06 -41.98 18.22
N PHE A 976 -27.39 -41.60 17.13
CA PHE A 976 -25.93 -41.54 17.04
C PHE A 976 -25.34 -40.56 18.07
N LEU A 977 -25.90 -39.34 18.16
CA LEU A 977 -25.48 -38.36 19.17
C LEU A 977 -25.72 -38.88 20.59
N ARG A 978 -26.90 -39.46 20.86
CA ARG A 978 -27.26 -39.94 22.20
C ARG A 978 -26.49 -41.19 22.66
N SER A 979 -26.15 -42.10 21.74
CA SER A 979 -25.43 -43.35 22.08
C SER A 979 -23.93 -43.16 22.22
N ASN A 980 -23.32 -42.21 21.51
CA ASN A 980 -21.89 -41.95 21.58
C ASN A 980 -21.54 -41.09 22.79
N ALA A 981 -20.80 -41.68 23.75
CA ALA A 981 -20.52 -41.09 25.05
C ALA A 981 -19.87 -39.69 25.02
N ARG A 982 -19.11 -39.36 23.97
CA ARG A 982 -18.46 -38.03 23.83
C ARG A 982 -19.44 -36.86 23.80
N TYR A 983 -20.67 -37.07 23.34
CA TYR A 983 -21.68 -36.02 23.23
C TYR A 983 -22.57 -35.88 24.48
N ARG A 984 -22.38 -36.67 25.55
CA ARG A 984 -23.22 -36.60 26.77
C ARG A 984 -23.33 -35.18 27.34
N ASN A 985 -22.26 -34.40 27.29
CA ASN A 985 -22.23 -33.02 27.78
C ASN A 985 -23.09 -32.06 26.91
N ALA A 986 -23.31 -32.36 25.63
CA ALA A 986 -24.25 -31.60 24.81
C ALA A 986 -25.70 -31.76 25.31
N PHE A 987 -26.09 -32.94 25.80
CA PHE A 987 -27.43 -33.20 26.34
C PHE A 987 -27.71 -32.51 27.69
N GLN A 988 -26.73 -31.84 28.31
CA GLN A 988 -26.97 -30.90 29.40
C GLN A 988 -27.55 -29.56 28.90
N ASN A 989 -27.40 -29.28 27.60
CA ASN A 989 -27.72 -28.00 26.96
C ASN A 989 -28.96 -28.06 26.06
N THR A 990 -29.86 -29.03 26.26
CA THR A 990 -31.05 -29.22 25.39
C THR A 990 -32.03 -28.05 25.36
N GLY A 991 -31.96 -27.14 26.34
CA GLY A 991 -32.72 -25.88 26.37
C GLY A 991 -32.10 -24.72 25.57
N ASP A 992 -30.81 -24.76 25.24
CA ASP A 992 -30.15 -23.79 24.34
C ASP A 992 -29.59 -24.54 23.11
N PRO A 993 -30.27 -24.48 21.94
CA PRO A 993 -29.79 -25.15 20.74
C PRO A 993 -28.39 -24.68 20.30
N TYR A 994 -28.00 -23.44 20.61
CA TYR A 994 -26.68 -22.92 20.28
C TYR A 994 -25.59 -23.43 21.24
N ALA A 995 -25.87 -23.59 22.54
CA ALA A 995 -24.96 -24.28 23.45
C ALA A 995 -24.85 -25.77 23.10
N PHE A 996 -25.96 -26.42 22.75
CA PHE A 996 -25.95 -27.80 22.26
C PHE A 996 -25.06 -27.94 21.01
N ALA A 997 -25.21 -27.06 20.01
CA ALA A 997 -24.38 -27.04 18.81
C ALA A 997 -22.89 -26.82 19.12
N ARG A 998 -22.55 -25.87 20.02
CA ARG A 998 -21.17 -25.63 20.48
C ARG A 998 -20.59 -26.87 21.18
N ALA A 999 -21.37 -27.54 22.04
CA ALA A 999 -20.94 -28.72 22.77
C ALA A 999 -20.76 -29.95 21.85
N VAL A 1000 -21.63 -30.14 20.85
CA VAL A 1000 -21.45 -31.18 19.81
C VAL A 1000 -20.18 -30.94 18.99
N ALA A 1001 -19.90 -29.68 18.61
CA ALA A 1001 -18.69 -29.32 17.89
C ALA A 1001 -17.42 -29.57 18.75
N ALA A 1002 -17.40 -29.08 20.00
CA ALA A 1002 -16.29 -29.26 20.93
C ALA A 1002 -16.01 -30.73 21.28
N ALA A 1003 -17.03 -31.59 21.24
CA ALA A 1003 -16.90 -33.04 21.37
C ALA A 1003 -16.38 -33.76 20.10
N GLY A 1004 -15.87 -33.02 19.10
CA GLY A 1004 -15.25 -33.57 17.90
C GLY A 1004 -16.25 -34.19 16.92
N TYR A 1005 -17.42 -33.55 16.70
CA TYR A 1005 -18.33 -33.94 15.62
C TYR A 1005 -17.70 -33.74 14.23
N ALA A 1006 -17.01 -32.62 14.04
CA ALA A 1006 -16.20 -32.33 12.86
C ALA A 1006 -14.79 -31.91 13.29
N THR A 1007 -13.82 -32.06 12.40
CA THR A 1007 -12.42 -31.61 12.59
C THR A 1007 -12.17 -30.17 12.15
N ASP A 1008 -13.17 -29.52 11.55
CA ASP A 1008 -13.13 -28.10 11.17
C ASP A 1008 -13.31 -27.21 12.43
N PRO A 1009 -12.30 -26.41 12.82
CA PRO A 1009 -12.40 -25.54 14.01
C PRO A 1009 -13.47 -24.44 13.88
N SER A 1010 -13.92 -24.13 12.66
CA SER A 1010 -15.00 -23.17 12.40
C SER A 1010 -16.40 -23.78 12.49
N TYR A 1011 -16.53 -25.11 12.60
CA TYR A 1011 -17.80 -25.84 12.50
C TYR A 1011 -18.90 -25.27 13.41
N ALA A 1012 -18.58 -24.95 14.67
CA ALA A 1012 -19.52 -24.38 15.63
C ALA A 1012 -20.11 -23.03 15.16
N ALA A 1013 -19.29 -22.16 14.57
CA ALA A 1013 -19.68 -20.85 14.07
C ALA A 1013 -20.46 -20.95 12.75
N THR A 1014 -20.05 -21.87 11.86
CA THR A 1014 -20.74 -22.18 10.61
C THR A 1014 -22.13 -22.76 10.88
N LEU A 1015 -22.24 -23.78 11.73
CA LEU A 1015 -23.51 -24.36 12.17
C LEU A 1015 -24.42 -23.33 12.86
N THR A 1016 -23.88 -22.52 13.78
CA THR A 1016 -24.60 -21.39 14.41
C THR A 1016 -25.16 -20.42 13.36
N SER A 1017 -24.42 -20.15 12.28
CA SER A 1017 -24.84 -19.24 11.21
C SER A 1017 -25.93 -19.84 10.33
N VAL A 1018 -25.88 -21.14 10.05
CA VAL A 1018 -26.93 -21.88 9.33
C VAL A 1018 -28.22 -21.93 10.16
N MET A 1019 -28.12 -22.20 11.47
CA MET A 1019 -29.27 -22.14 12.40
C MET A 1019 -29.92 -20.76 12.41
N LYS A 1020 -29.14 -19.68 12.48
CA LYS A 1020 -29.65 -18.29 12.39
C LYS A 1020 -30.27 -17.92 11.03
N LEU A 1021 -30.05 -18.71 9.98
CA LEU A 1021 -30.75 -18.58 8.70
C LEU A 1021 -32.06 -19.38 8.69
N ILE A 1022 -32.10 -20.53 9.36
CA ILE A 1022 -33.30 -21.34 9.56
C ILE A 1022 -34.34 -20.58 10.40
N GLU A 1023 -33.94 -19.97 11.52
CA GLU A 1023 -34.81 -19.13 12.37
C GLU A 1023 -35.42 -17.91 11.65
N ARG A 1024 -34.87 -17.51 10.49
CA ARG A 1024 -35.37 -16.40 9.64
C ARG A 1024 -36.21 -16.88 8.45
N ALA A 1025 -36.39 -18.19 8.33
CA ALA A 1025 -37.02 -18.87 7.21
C ALA A 1025 -38.20 -19.76 7.63
N ASN A 1026 -38.25 -20.11 8.92
CA ASN A 1026 -39.34 -20.78 9.62
C ASN A 1026 -40.32 -19.74 10.21
#